data_AF-A0A6N9B4V9-F1
#
_entry.id   AF-A0A6N9B4V9-F1
#
_cell.length_a   1.000
_cell.length_b   1.000
_cell.length_c   1.000
_cell.angle_alpha   90.00
_cell.angle_beta   90.00
_cell.angle_gamma   90.00
#
_symmetry.space_group_name_H-M   'P 1'
#
loop_
_entity.id
_entity.type
_entity.pdbx_description
1 polymer ?
#
loop_
_entity_poly.entity_id
_entity_poly.type
_entity_poly.pdbx_seq_one_letter_code
_entity_poly.pdbx_strand_id
1 'polypeptide(L)'
;MNFFSTRNRPFHLGPFPLEKLHRTEVEPDIAAVSEMTPLAFTSENPESISHSIARFLALMDTVRDGNCNDIKAEIPEDLTERSNHFKAASYYFDASMVGITSLSPAHQLETPIRNPMIDGIRKELEEGQPTTYAAGVDAIYADILEATKRKYQNISSHKSALVFLIEYTRDPTPDEKGTEWIIGTQRERAALLTANVSVVIANYLRLLGFSARSHSQTTTEVDLNRLAVSSGLCLVSDGKLVNPFVEDRFGLAAVTTDLELKPDMPLSVSGRGQVTLNNKMAWQFGVGTGKRKSTSIPYKDREFRLGPHPFEKIKRVKKPTTLIDEARVPRFPKRADFFARALFGDMGKSVQEAAKGGFYVMKSPIGACARRALGALLLLQFGDARGPVSKSTGCPEANADNIKAACYYLSTDAVGLSRAPEWAYYSHDSGGNELKPYHDNAISMLFDQGYDTMEGASGDDWISVAQSMRAYLRFSLIGGVIAEQIRRLGYSARVHSVLDSEVMQPPLLLLSGLGEVSRIGEVILNPFLGPRLKAGAVTTSMPMKHDKPIDFGLQRFCESCNKCARECPSGAITAGPKLMYNGYEIWKSDAEKCTRYRLTNSAGGMCGRCMKTCPWNLEGLFAEAPFRWVATNVPIMAKPLAKLDDYVGRGEINQIKKWWWDIELNRESGQYVLAKATHERGLTKDLDLKYEDQTLAVYPADKMPKPFPLVHILNREEGILRYKELLTPEEYRKRIEKGETHDLVPQAPRVEGEPPVIQVEVKEREDYSTEQFKVELSRRDGEPLPEFTAGSHVDVVIAPEFQRQFSLAGDPDDNSRYVLGVQNETEGRGGSNLMYRIFRKGRKTHISLPRNHFELDQNGKFYLLMAGGIGVTPLISMAHELNRLGKSFELHYSTRNHEQYAFSDDLRKVDWASAVNYYFSDMDSRARLEEVIPAYQEGYFLYVCGSDRYMSSVLEMATQKDWPEESLAQEFFSVPEPPERENHPFNLNLTKSSLIVPVSKDESALEALAKKGIIVDTKCSDGICGVCHVNYSEGNVDHRDYVLSKRERERKMLLCCSRAVSKDETLSIDL
;
A
#
# COMPACT_ATOMS: atom_id res chain seq x y z
N MET A 1 12.54 14.69 26.50
CA MET A 1 12.67 15.83 25.56
C MET A 1 14.14 16.03 25.27
N ASN A 2 14.48 16.38 24.03
CA ASN A 2 15.84 16.72 23.64
C ASN A 2 16.12 18.19 23.97
N PHE A 3 17.35 18.49 24.38
CA PHE A 3 17.81 19.86 24.66
C PHE A 3 18.45 20.50 23.43
N PHE A 4 19.12 19.70 22.61
CA PHE A 4 19.79 20.13 21.39
C PHE A 4 19.08 19.54 20.18
N SER A 5 19.01 20.34 19.12
CA SER A 5 18.44 19.90 17.85
C SER A 5 19.41 18.99 17.10
N THR A 6 18.86 17.98 16.41
CA THR A 6 19.60 17.14 15.47
C THR A 6 19.59 17.72 14.05
N ARG A 7 19.04 18.91 13.81
CA ARG A 7 18.89 19.53 12.47
C ARG A 7 20.16 19.46 11.61
N ASN A 8 21.34 19.64 12.21
CA ASN A 8 22.63 19.65 11.51
C ASN A 8 23.38 18.30 11.55
N ARG A 9 22.77 17.24 12.07
CA ARG A 9 23.35 15.89 12.10
C ARG A 9 22.91 15.11 10.86
N PRO A 10 23.85 14.67 9.99
CA PRO A 10 23.55 13.74 8.91
C PRO A 10 22.84 12.49 9.41
N PHE A 11 21.84 12.02 8.68
CA PHE A 11 20.95 10.95 9.15
C PHE A 11 21.69 9.60 9.34
N HIS A 12 22.68 9.30 8.49
CA HIS A 12 23.47 8.07 8.53
C HIS A 12 24.33 7.92 9.80
N LEU A 13 24.51 8.97 10.60
CA LEU A 13 25.23 8.89 11.87
C LEU A 13 24.35 8.38 13.02
N GLY A 14 23.04 8.22 12.81
CA GLY A 14 22.12 7.67 13.79
C GLY A 14 21.97 8.51 15.07
N PRO A 15 21.25 8.00 16.08
CA PRO A 15 20.99 8.76 17.30
C PRO A 15 22.18 8.76 18.28
N PHE A 16 23.06 7.75 18.25
CA PHE A 16 24.22 7.62 19.14
C PHE A 16 25.50 8.21 18.54
N PRO A 17 26.43 8.74 19.36
CA PRO A 17 27.72 9.30 18.90
C PRO A 17 28.75 8.21 18.53
N LEU A 18 28.41 7.27 17.66
CA LEU A 18 29.30 6.18 17.23
C LEU A 18 30.58 6.68 16.54
N GLU A 19 30.50 7.86 15.91
CA GLU A 19 31.64 8.53 15.25
C GLU A 19 32.64 9.12 16.25
N LYS A 20 32.32 9.11 17.55
CA LYS A 20 33.19 9.63 18.61
C LYS A 20 33.94 8.52 19.35
N LEU A 21 33.71 7.25 19.03
CA LEU A 21 34.46 6.12 19.58
C LEU A 21 35.82 6.00 18.89
N HIS A 22 36.87 5.61 19.64
CA HIS A 22 38.15 5.27 19.03
C HIS A 22 38.05 3.96 18.25
N ARG A 23 38.63 3.96 17.04
CA ARG A 23 38.63 2.82 16.12
C ARG A 23 40.05 2.46 15.71
N THR A 24 40.23 1.26 15.18
CA THR A 24 41.54 0.71 14.77
C THR A 24 41.42 0.03 13.41
N GLU A 25 42.53 0.01 12.66
CA GLU A 25 42.65 -0.77 11.42
C GLU A 25 43.02 -2.24 11.68
N VAL A 26 43.40 -2.57 12.92
CA VAL A 26 43.73 -3.94 13.33
C VAL A 26 42.46 -4.78 13.38
N GLU A 27 42.44 -5.88 12.65
CA GLU A 27 41.32 -6.82 12.69
C GLU A 27 41.17 -7.44 14.09
N PRO A 28 39.94 -7.53 14.63
CA PRO A 28 39.71 -8.14 15.92
C PRO A 28 39.89 -9.65 15.82
N ASP A 29 40.38 -10.27 16.90
CA ASP A 29 40.39 -11.73 17.03
C ASP A 29 38.95 -12.23 17.25
N ILE A 30 38.25 -12.50 16.14
CA ILE A 30 36.88 -13.01 16.16
C ILE A 30 36.79 -14.50 16.52
N ALA A 31 37.90 -15.24 16.51
CA ALA A 31 37.91 -16.62 16.97
C ALA A 31 37.79 -16.69 18.50
N ALA A 32 38.24 -15.66 19.21
CA ALA A 32 38.06 -15.51 20.65
C ALA A 32 36.64 -15.07 21.07
N VAL A 33 35.77 -14.70 20.12
CA VAL A 33 34.39 -14.31 20.40
C VAL A 33 33.54 -15.56 20.60
N SER A 34 32.87 -15.66 21.76
CA SER A 34 31.92 -16.73 22.04
C SER A 34 30.80 -16.77 21.00
N GLU A 35 30.53 -17.98 20.49
CA GLU A 35 29.49 -18.21 19.50
C GLU A 35 28.13 -17.74 20.01
N MET A 36 27.30 -17.22 19.10
CA MET A 36 25.97 -16.75 19.44
C MET A 36 25.08 -17.89 19.96
N THR A 37 24.29 -17.60 21.00
CA THR A 37 23.27 -18.53 21.47
C THR A 37 21.98 -18.31 20.67
N PRO A 38 21.35 -19.36 20.11
CA PRO A 38 20.02 -19.25 19.51
C PRO A 38 19.00 -18.72 20.54
N LEU A 39 18.06 -17.90 20.08
CA LEU A 39 16.92 -17.52 20.91
C LEU A 39 15.92 -18.68 20.99
N ALA A 40 15.52 -19.05 22.20
CA ALA A 40 14.49 -20.04 22.47
C ALA A 40 13.34 -19.40 23.25
N PHE A 41 12.11 -19.81 22.97
CA PHE A 41 10.90 -19.31 23.61
C PHE A 41 10.46 -20.26 24.72
N THR A 42 11.08 -20.15 25.90
CA THR A 42 10.95 -21.12 27.00
C THR A 42 10.21 -20.57 28.22
N SER A 43 9.44 -19.49 28.07
CA SER A 43 8.69 -18.92 29.19
C SER A 43 7.69 -19.94 29.74
N GLU A 44 7.72 -20.17 31.07
CA GLU A 44 6.76 -21.02 31.77
C GLU A 44 5.44 -20.30 32.06
N ASN A 45 5.44 -18.97 31.99
CA ASN A 45 4.22 -18.17 32.16
C ASN A 45 3.39 -18.24 30.87
N PRO A 46 2.22 -18.91 30.87
CA PRO A 46 1.39 -19.07 29.67
C PRO A 46 0.87 -17.73 29.11
N GLU A 47 0.83 -16.69 29.95
CA GLU A 47 0.39 -15.33 29.61
C GLU A 47 1.55 -14.43 29.16
N SER A 48 2.78 -14.95 29.10
CA SER A 48 3.91 -14.20 28.60
C SER A 48 3.74 -13.86 27.12
N ILE A 49 4.02 -12.60 26.76
CA ILE A 49 3.98 -12.13 25.37
C ILE A 49 5.03 -12.84 24.50
N SER A 50 6.04 -13.47 25.10
CA SER A 50 7.08 -14.26 24.42
C SER A 50 6.48 -15.27 23.44
N HIS A 51 5.38 -15.93 23.81
CA HIS A 51 4.69 -16.88 22.93
C HIS A 51 4.06 -16.23 21.69
N SER A 52 3.51 -15.03 21.86
CA SER A 52 2.95 -14.23 20.76
C SER A 52 4.08 -13.73 19.85
N ILE A 53 5.18 -13.23 20.42
CA ILE A 53 6.37 -12.80 19.67
C ILE A 53 6.95 -13.94 18.82
N ALA A 54 7.02 -15.16 19.37
CA ALA A 54 7.57 -16.33 18.68
C ALA A 54 6.96 -16.55 17.30
N ARG A 55 5.62 -16.44 17.23
CA ARG A 55 4.85 -16.62 16.00
C ARG A 55 5.18 -15.56 14.94
N PHE A 56 5.31 -14.30 15.34
CA PHE A 56 5.63 -13.22 14.42
C PHE A 56 7.10 -13.22 13.99
N LEU A 57 8.02 -13.62 14.87
CA LEU A 57 9.42 -13.79 14.50
C LEU A 57 9.59 -14.93 13.48
N ALA A 58 8.85 -16.05 13.65
CA ALA A 58 8.83 -17.14 12.68
C ALA A 58 8.30 -16.72 11.31
N LEU A 59 7.29 -15.84 11.28
CA LEU A 59 6.81 -15.25 10.03
C LEU A 59 7.88 -14.37 9.36
N MET A 60 8.58 -13.53 10.12
CA MET A 60 9.67 -12.70 9.59
C MET A 60 10.83 -13.56 9.06
N ASP A 61 11.16 -14.64 9.75
CA ASP A 61 12.13 -15.63 9.29
C ASP A 61 11.68 -16.33 7.98
N THR A 62 10.37 -16.50 7.77
CA THR A 62 9.82 -17.10 6.54
C THR A 62 10.05 -16.20 5.32
N VAL A 63 10.01 -14.87 5.51
CA VAL A 63 10.24 -13.87 4.44
C VAL A 63 11.65 -13.27 4.42
N ARG A 64 12.62 -13.92 5.09
CA ARG A 64 14.02 -13.46 5.19
C ARG A 64 14.77 -13.42 3.85
N ASP A 65 14.30 -14.15 2.85
CA ASP A 65 14.87 -14.30 1.52
C ASP A 65 13.80 -14.20 0.41
N GLY A 66 14.16 -13.97 -0.85
CA GLY A 66 13.20 -13.80 -1.96
C GLY A 66 13.81 -13.65 -3.34
N ASN A 67 12.95 -13.30 -4.31
CA ASN A 67 13.37 -12.94 -5.65
C ASN A 67 14.27 -11.69 -5.61
N CYS A 68 15.37 -11.76 -6.34
CA CYS A 68 16.22 -10.64 -6.66
C CYS A 68 15.79 -10.09 -8.02
N ASN A 69 15.82 -8.77 -8.19
CA ASN A 69 15.64 -8.18 -9.51
C ASN A 69 16.79 -8.62 -10.42
N ASP A 70 16.49 -9.07 -11.64
CA ASP A 70 17.49 -9.57 -12.58
C ASP A 70 18.34 -8.44 -13.16
N ILE A 71 17.80 -7.21 -13.16
CA ILE A 71 18.48 -6.01 -13.64
C ILE A 71 18.87 -5.13 -12.46
N LYS A 72 20.17 -4.82 -12.36
CA LYS A 72 20.71 -3.97 -11.29
C LYS A 72 20.23 -2.53 -11.43
N ALA A 73 19.91 -1.91 -10.30
CA ALA A 73 19.49 -0.52 -10.24
C ALA A 73 20.65 0.46 -10.54
N GLU A 74 20.30 1.63 -11.08
CA GLU A 74 21.22 2.77 -11.20
C GLU A 74 21.43 3.41 -9.83
N ILE A 75 22.47 2.96 -9.11
CA ILE A 75 22.84 3.48 -7.79
C ILE A 75 24.28 4.03 -7.81
N PRO A 76 24.65 4.95 -6.90
CA PRO A 76 26.01 5.50 -6.84
C PRO A 76 27.09 4.41 -6.76
N GLU A 77 28.25 4.62 -7.39
CA GLU A 77 29.38 3.68 -7.33
C GLU A 77 30.23 3.84 -6.05
N ASP A 78 30.23 5.03 -5.46
CA ASP A 78 31.02 5.32 -4.26
C ASP A 78 30.57 4.46 -3.06
N LEU A 79 31.51 3.67 -2.53
CA LEU A 79 31.23 2.73 -1.44
C LEU A 79 30.86 3.45 -0.13
N THR A 80 31.36 4.67 0.09
CA THR A 80 31.04 5.46 1.29
C THR A 80 29.60 5.95 1.21
N GLU A 81 29.16 6.43 0.05
CA GLU A 81 27.79 6.88 -0.22
C GLU A 81 26.79 5.72 -0.05
N ARG A 82 27.09 4.55 -0.64
CA ARG A 82 26.28 3.34 -0.41
C ARG A 82 26.17 3.00 1.08
N SER A 83 27.29 3.01 1.78
CA SER A 83 27.33 2.68 3.21
C SER A 83 26.53 3.68 4.05
N ASN A 84 26.66 4.97 3.76
CA ASN A 84 25.89 6.02 4.41
C ASN A 84 24.40 5.86 4.14
N HIS A 85 24.02 5.59 2.89
CA HIS A 85 22.63 5.36 2.50
C HIS A 85 22.02 4.16 3.25
N PHE A 86 22.68 3.01 3.28
CA PHE A 86 22.12 1.83 3.96
C PHE A 86 22.15 1.94 5.49
N LYS A 87 23.10 2.67 6.07
CA LYS A 87 23.03 3.05 7.50
C LYS A 87 21.82 3.94 7.76
N ALA A 88 21.63 4.98 6.95
CA ALA A 88 20.47 5.87 7.03
C ALA A 88 19.16 5.09 6.88
N ALA A 89 19.04 4.22 5.88
CA ALA A 89 17.87 3.35 5.70
C ALA A 89 17.62 2.46 6.94
N SER A 90 18.68 1.93 7.55
CA SER A 90 18.57 1.06 8.73
C SER A 90 18.13 1.83 9.98
N TYR A 91 18.64 3.04 10.21
CA TYR A 91 18.14 3.95 11.26
C TYR A 91 16.70 4.38 11.00
N TYR A 92 16.38 4.62 9.73
CA TYR A 92 15.03 4.93 9.30
C TYR A 92 14.08 3.80 9.69
N PHE A 93 14.45 2.53 9.50
CA PHE A 93 13.67 1.37 9.96
C PHE A 93 13.84 1.02 11.45
N ASP A 94 14.29 1.95 12.29
CA ASP A 94 14.37 1.85 13.76
C ASP A 94 15.52 1.03 14.37
N ALA A 95 16.60 0.78 13.62
CA ALA A 95 17.84 0.30 14.23
C ALA A 95 18.35 1.34 15.25
N SER A 96 18.82 0.90 16.43
CA SER A 96 19.43 1.82 17.41
C SER A 96 20.86 2.18 17.02
N MET A 97 21.63 1.21 16.51
CA MET A 97 22.98 1.37 16.00
C MET A 97 23.18 0.45 14.79
N VAL A 98 24.02 0.89 13.85
CA VAL A 98 24.31 0.15 12.60
C VAL A 98 25.80 0.17 12.34
N GLY A 99 26.36 -0.99 11.99
CA GLY A 99 27.74 -1.16 11.56
C GLY A 99 27.81 -1.99 10.28
N ILE A 100 28.87 -1.82 9.52
CA ILE A 100 29.12 -2.57 8.28
C ILE A 100 30.47 -3.27 8.39
N THR A 101 30.56 -4.51 7.91
CA THR A 101 31.83 -5.24 7.86
C THR A 101 31.93 -6.10 6.59
N SER A 102 33.15 -6.48 6.24
CA SER A 102 33.39 -7.48 5.19
C SER A 102 33.00 -8.87 5.71
N LEU A 103 32.32 -9.65 4.87
CA LEU A 103 31.97 -11.03 5.18
C LEU A 103 33.16 -11.93 4.85
N SER A 104 33.43 -12.88 5.74
CA SER A 104 34.48 -13.90 5.56
C SER A 104 34.00 -15.25 6.09
N PRO A 105 34.62 -16.38 5.70
CA PRO A 105 34.24 -17.70 6.19
C PRO A 105 34.26 -17.84 7.72
N ALA A 106 35.12 -17.08 8.41
CA ALA A 106 35.20 -17.08 9.88
C ALA A 106 33.93 -16.55 10.58
N HIS A 107 33.08 -15.82 9.85
CA HIS A 107 31.78 -15.37 10.34
C HIS A 107 30.67 -16.41 10.19
N GLN A 108 30.87 -17.48 9.41
CA GLN A 108 29.85 -18.49 9.18
C GLN A 108 29.77 -19.45 10.38
N LEU A 109 28.55 -19.85 10.72
CA LEU A 109 28.32 -20.93 11.68
C LEU A 109 28.60 -22.27 11.01
N GLU A 110 29.19 -23.20 11.75
CA GLU A 110 29.38 -24.57 11.27
C GLU A 110 28.02 -25.24 11.01
N THR A 111 27.07 -25.05 11.93
CA THR A 111 25.68 -25.48 11.78
C THR A 111 24.75 -24.27 11.76
N PRO A 112 24.03 -24.01 10.65
CA PRO A 112 23.06 -22.94 10.59
C PRO A 112 21.94 -23.10 11.63
N ILE A 113 21.56 -22.00 12.27
CA ILE A 113 20.43 -21.94 13.19
C ILE A 113 19.13 -21.85 12.37
N ARG A 114 18.11 -22.60 12.77
CA ARG A 114 16.79 -22.64 12.10
C ARG A 114 15.67 -22.54 13.12
N ASN A 115 14.72 -21.66 12.87
CA ASN A 115 13.52 -21.54 13.68
C ASN A 115 12.55 -22.70 13.37
N PRO A 116 12.23 -23.56 14.35
CA PRO A 116 11.39 -24.73 14.12
C PRO A 116 9.93 -24.38 13.79
N MET A 117 9.49 -23.14 14.05
CA MET A 117 8.12 -22.71 13.78
C MET A 117 7.86 -22.32 12.31
N ILE A 118 8.91 -22.18 11.48
CA ILE A 118 8.79 -21.76 10.08
C ILE A 118 7.88 -22.70 9.28
N ASP A 119 8.04 -24.02 9.45
CA ASP A 119 7.28 -24.99 8.66
C ASP A 119 5.78 -24.93 8.97
N GLY A 120 5.41 -24.72 10.23
CA GLY A 120 4.03 -24.50 10.64
C GLY A 120 3.45 -23.23 10.03
N ILE A 121 4.18 -22.11 10.10
CA ILE A 121 3.76 -20.85 9.48
C ILE A 121 3.62 -21.00 7.97
N ARG A 122 4.57 -21.66 7.29
CA ARG A 122 4.51 -21.90 5.85
C ARG A 122 3.22 -22.62 5.44
N LYS A 123 2.86 -23.68 6.16
CA LYS A 123 1.62 -24.42 5.88
C LYS A 123 0.38 -23.52 6.02
N GLU A 124 0.33 -22.70 7.06
CA GLU A 124 -0.76 -21.72 7.23
C GLU A 124 -0.79 -20.67 6.12
N LEU A 125 0.39 -20.23 5.64
CA LEU A 125 0.48 -19.36 4.46
C LEU A 125 -0.04 -20.07 3.21
N GLU A 126 0.22 -21.36 3.00
CA GLU A 126 -0.26 -22.07 1.80
C GLU A 126 -1.78 -22.28 1.79
N GLU A 127 -2.41 -22.38 2.96
CA GLU A 127 -3.85 -22.58 3.13
C GLU A 127 -4.65 -21.25 3.14
N GLY A 128 -3.99 -20.11 3.33
CA GLY A 128 -4.64 -18.80 3.40
C GLY A 128 -5.14 -18.28 2.04
N GLN A 129 -6.16 -17.43 2.08
CA GLN A 129 -6.51 -16.56 0.95
C GLN A 129 -6.76 -15.13 1.46
N PRO A 130 -6.03 -14.11 0.98
CA PRO A 130 -6.31 -12.73 1.35
C PRO A 130 -7.70 -12.29 0.82
N THR A 131 -8.44 -11.55 1.63
CA THR A 131 -9.74 -10.95 1.28
C THR A 131 -9.64 -9.43 1.45
N THR A 132 -9.18 -8.73 0.40
CA THR A 132 -8.99 -7.28 0.44
C THR A 132 -8.97 -6.65 -0.96
N TYR A 133 -9.18 -5.34 -1.05
CA TYR A 133 -8.96 -4.53 -2.25
C TYR A 133 -7.57 -3.89 -2.33
N ALA A 134 -6.63 -4.26 -1.47
CA ALA A 134 -5.30 -3.67 -1.51
C ALA A 134 -4.58 -3.96 -2.84
N ALA A 135 -4.11 -2.91 -3.50
CA ALA A 135 -3.46 -2.98 -4.80
C ALA A 135 -2.28 -3.97 -4.81
N GLY A 136 -2.26 -4.89 -5.79
CA GLY A 136 -1.20 -5.89 -5.95
C GLY A 136 -1.03 -6.90 -4.81
N VAL A 137 -1.99 -7.01 -3.87
CA VAL A 137 -1.89 -7.94 -2.73
C VAL A 137 -1.79 -9.41 -3.17
N ASP A 138 -2.53 -9.80 -4.20
CA ASP A 138 -2.50 -11.16 -4.73
C ASP A 138 -1.14 -11.50 -5.35
N ALA A 139 -0.49 -10.53 -6.00
CA ALA A 139 0.87 -10.71 -6.53
C ALA A 139 1.90 -10.87 -5.41
N ILE A 140 1.83 -10.01 -4.37
CA ILE A 140 2.68 -10.13 -3.17
C ILE A 140 2.52 -11.51 -2.53
N TYR A 141 1.27 -11.99 -2.46
CA TYR A 141 0.96 -13.27 -1.86
C TYR A 141 1.54 -14.43 -2.67
N ALA A 142 1.37 -14.40 -3.99
CA ALA A 142 1.99 -15.36 -4.90
C ALA A 142 3.52 -15.38 -4.73
N ASP A 143 4.17 -14.21 -4.64
CA ASP A 143 5.62 -14.10 -4.42
C ASP A 143 6.05 -14.72 -3.08
N ILE A 144 5.26 -14.53 -2.01
CA ILE A 144 5.53 -15.14 -0.70
C ILE A 144 5.46 -16.66 -0.81
N LEU A 145 4.38 -17.20 -1.39
CA LEU A 145 4.18 -18.64 -1.56
C LEU A 145 5.30 -19.27 -2.40
N GLU A 146 5.63 -18.67 -3.54
CA GLU A 146 6.74 -19.12 -4.39
C GLU A 146 8.07 -19.13 -3.64
N ALA A 147 8.36 -18.08 -2.87
CA ALA A 147 9.59 -18.01 -2.09
C ALA A 147 9.64 -19.05 -0.97
N THR A 148 8.50 -19.40 -0.36
CA THR A 148 8.47 -20.45 0.67
C THR A 148 8.79 -21.84 0.12
N LYS A 149 8.56 -22.08 -1.17
CA LYS A 149 8.85 -23.35 -1.86
C LYS A 149 10.30 -23.47 -2.35
N ARG A 150 11.05 -22.37 -2.39
CA ARG A 150 12.43 -22.36 -2.89
C ARG A 150 13.41 -22.89 -1.85
N LYS A 151 14.43 -23.61 -2.33
CA LYS A 151 15.63 -23.92 -1.53
C LYS A 151 16.48 -22.66 -1.42
N TYR A 152 16.91 -22.31 -0.21
CA TYR A 152 17.80 -21.16 0.01
C TYR A 152 19.12 -21.36 -0.74
N GLN A 153 19.54 -20.35 -1.51
CA GLN A 153 20.86 -20.33 -2.15
C GLN A 153 21.96 -20.22 -1.08
N ASN A 154 23.21 -20.59 -1.38
CA ASN A 154 24.29 -20.34 -0.43
C ASN A 154 24.65 -18.84 -0.40
N ILE A 155 25.28 -18.37 0.70
CA ILE A 155 25.72 -16.98 0.81
C ILE A 155 27.18 -16.79 0.40
N SER A 156 27.77 -17.74 -0.35
CA SER A 156 29.20 -17.73 -0.67
C SER A 156 29.61 -16.57 -1.59
N SER A 157 28.66 -16.00 -2.35
CA SER A 157 28.88 -14.81 -3.17
C SER A 157 28.78 -13.50 -2.38
N HIS A 158 28.28 -13.53 -1.14
CA HIS A 158 28.09 -12.32 -0.35
C HIS A 158 29.44 -11.80 0.17
N LYS A 159 29.66 -10.49 0.05
CA LYS A 159 30.91 -9.81 0.39
C LYS A 159 30.78 -8.87 1.60
N SER A 160 29.59 -8.35 1.84
CA SER A 160 29.34 -7.36 2.89
C SER A 160 28.29 -7.87 3.87
N ALA A 161 28.40 -7.42 5.12
CA ALA A 161 27.38 -7.61 6.15
C ALA A 161 27.01 -6.27 6.80
N LEU A 162 25.72 -5.95 6.82
CA LEU A 162 25.15 -4.89 7.64
C LEU A 162 24.69 -5.51 8.96
N VAL A 163 25.12 -4.93 10.08
CA VAL A 163 24.81 -5.41 11.42
C VAL A 163 23.94 -4.38 12.13
N PHE A 164 22.82 -4.82 12.69
CA PHE A 164 21.86 -3.96 13.37
C PHE A 164 21.81 -4.33 14.84
N LEU A 165 21.80 -3.30 15.69
CA LEU A 165 21.65 -3.42 17.12
C LEU A 165 20.42 -2.64 17.56
N ILE A 166 19.59 -3.26 18.41
CA ILE A 166 18.47 -2.60 19.10
C ILE A 166 18.69 -2.66 20.60
N GLU A 167 18.66 -1.49 21.24
CA GLU A 167 18.80 -1.34 22.69
C GLU A 167 17.59 -1.93 23.42
N TYR A 168 17.84 -2.47 24.62
CA TYR A 168 16.77 -2.80 25.55
C TYR A 168 16.20 -1.53 26.18
N THR A 169 14.92 -1.56 26.51
CA THR A 169 14.31 -0.59 27.42
C THR A 169 14.73 -0.90 28.86
N ARG A 170 14.23 -0.13 29.85
CA ARG A 170 14.26 -0.60 31.26
C ARG A 170 13.59 -1.97 31.37
N ASP A 171 14.09 -2.84 32.25
CA ASP A 171 13.42 -4.12 32.53
C ASP A 171 12.06 -3.88 33.23
N PRO A 172 10.96 -4.47 32.73
CA PRO A 172 9.68 -4.46 33.42
C PRO A 172 9.78 -5.17 34.77
N THR A 173 9.10 -4.64 35.79
CA THR A 173 9.15 -5.19 37.16
C THR A 173 7.78 -5.73 37.60
N PRO A 174 7.72 -6.75 38.47
CA PRO A 174 6.45 -7.35 38.92
C PRO A 174 5.53 -6.44 39.73
N ASP A 175 6.08 -5.37 40.33
CA ASP A 175 5.36 -4.39 41.15
C ASP A 175 4.77 -3.24 40.32
N GLU A 176 5.09 -3.15 39.03
CA GLU A 176 4.57 -2.17 38.10
C GLU A 176 3.27 -2.64 37.44
N LYS A 177 2.27 -1.76 37.34
CA LYS A 177 0.99 -2.09 36.70
C LYS A 177 1.16 -2.30 35.19
N GLY A 178 0.57 -3.37 34.66
CA GLY A 178 0.54 -3.66 33.23
C GLY A 178 1.78 -4.38 32.70
N THR A 179 2.69 -4.82 33.57
CA THR A 179 3.91 -5.53 33.15
C THR A 179 3.74 -7.05 33.09
N GLU A 180 2.57 -7.58 33.46
CA GLU A 180 2.33 -8.99 33.67
C GLU A 180 2.65 -9.84 32.42
N TRP A 181 2.48 -9.29 31.21
CA TRP A 181 2.79 -9.97 29.95
C TRP A 181 4.27 -9.87 29.52
N ILE A 182 5.00 -8.84 29.96
CA ILE A 182 6.27 -8.40 29.34
C ILE A 182 7.52 -8.62 30.21
N ILE A 183 7.34 -9.10 31.44
CA ILE A 183 8.47 -9.41 32.32
C ILE A 183 9.35 -10.51 31.71
N GLY A 184 10.66 -10.29 31.70
CA GLY A 184 11.64 -11.28 31.23
C GLY A 184 11.78 -11.42 29.72
N THR A 185 11.11 -10.59 28.90
CA THR A 185 11.03 -10.80 27.44
C THR A 185 11.93 -9.89 26.58
N GLN A 186 12.97 -9.27 27.16
CA GLN A 186 13.78 -8.26 26.44
C GLN A 186 14.48 -8.83 25.21
N ARG A 187 14.96 -10.06 25.29
CA ARG A 187 15.68 -10.71 24.21
C ARG A 187 14.74 -10.99 23.03
N GLU A 188 13.54 -11.49 23.32
CA GLU A 188 12.48 -11.73 22.33
C GLU A 188 12.01 -10.43 21.68
N ARG A 189 11.77 -9.38 22.49
CA ARG A 189 11.42 -8.05 22.00
C ARG A 189 12.48 -7.53 21.02
N ALA A 190 13.75 -7.54 21.43
CA ALA A 190 14.80 -7.02 20.58
C ALA A 190 14.97 -7.86 19.30
N ALA A 191 14.89 -9.19 19.39
CA ALA A 191 14.94 -10.08 18.23
C ALA A 191 13.81 -9.80 17.22
N LEU A 192 12.59 -9.54 17.69
CA LEU A 192 11.46 -9.17 16.83
C LEU A 192 11.75 -7.86 16.07
N LEU A 193 12.22 -6.84 16.78
CA LEU A 193 12.46 -5.53 16.18
C LEU A 193 13.68 -5.55 15.23
N THR A 194 14.74 -6.31 15.54
CA THR A 194 15.92 -6.42 14.67
C THR A 194 15.61 -7.27 13.43
N ALA A 195 14.78 -8.31 13.57
CA ALA A 195 14.27 -9.07 12.43
C ALA A 195 13.48 -8.18 11.46
N ASN A 196 12.65 -7.26 11.98
CA ASN A 196 11.95 -6.29 11.14
C ASN A 196 12.90 -5.43 10.31
N VAL A 197 13.95 -4.87 10.91
CA VAL A 197 14.97 -4.09 10.17
C VAL A 197 15.61 -4.95 9.08
N SER A 198 16.15 -6.12 9.46
CA SER A 198 16.93 -6.94 8.55
C SER A 198 16.12 -7.48 7.37
N VAL A 199 14.87 -7.91 7.57
CA VAL A 199 13.99 -8.40 6.50
C VAL A 199 13.72 -7.30 5.46
N VAL A 200 13.44 -6.09 5.93
CA VAL A 200 13.13 -4.95 5.06
C VAL A 200 14.36 -4.50 4.28
N ILE A 201 15.52 -4.40 4.94
CA ILE A 201 16.78 -4.04 4.28
C ILE A 201 17.21 -5.12 3.27
N ALA A 202 17.08 -6.40 3.58
CA ALA A 202 17.37 -7.48 2.63
C ALA A 202 16.45 -7.40 1.40
N ASN A 203 15.17 -7.09 1.60
CA ASN A 203 14.25 -6.91 0.49
C ASN A 203 14.57 -5.67 -0.34
N TYR A 204 15.01 -4.58 0.30
CA TYR A 204 15.43 -3.38 -0.40
C TYR A 204 16.62 -3.65 -1.33
N LEU A 205 17.65 -4.36 -0.85
CA LEU A 205 18.81 -4.76 -1.66
C LEU A 205 18.42 -5.65 -2.85
N ARG A 206 17.52 -6.61 -2.64
CA ARG A 206 17.02 -7.48 -3.73
C ARG A 206 16.25 -6.72 -4.79
N LEU A 207 15.45 -5.72 -4.41
CA LEU A 207 14.77 -4.84 -5.37
C LEU A 207 15.76 -4.04 -6.23
N LEU A 208 16.93 -3.69 -5.67
CA LEU A 208 18.01 -3.03 -6.40
C LEU A 208 18.85 -3.99 -7.28
N GLY A 209 18.54 -5.29 -7.27
CA GLY A 209 19.24 -6.31 -8.06
C GLY A 209 20.50 -6.88 -7.41
N PHE A 210 20.59 -6.83 -6.08
CA PHE A 210 21.68 -7.42 -5.31
C PHE A 210 21.17 -8.57 -4.44
N SER A 211 21.84 -9.72 -4.50
CA SER A 211 21.53 -10.86 -3.63
C SER A 211 21.69 -10.43 -2.18
N ALA A 212 20.68 -10.69 -1.35
CA ALA A 212 20.70 -10.31 0.05
C ALA A 212 19.83 -11.23 0.91
N ARG A 213 20.33 -11.56 2.11
CA ARG A 213 19.66 -12.42 3.09
C ARG A 213 19.62 -11.79 4.47
N SER A 214 18.45 -11.81 5.10
CA SER A 214 18.27 -11.42 6.51
C SER A 214 18.68 -12.55 7.45
N HIS A 215 19.32 -12.22 8.56
CA HIS A 215 19.81 -13.12 9.62
C HIS A 215 19.28 -12.65 10.98
N SER A 216 18.50 -13.49 11.65
CA SER A 216 17.88 -13.20 12.96
C SER A 216 18.51 -14.05 14.07
N GLN A 217 18.10 -13.82 15.33
CA GLN A 217 18.54 -14.64 16.47
C GLN A 217 17.94 -16.06 16.47
N THR A 218 16.95 -16.33 15.61
CA THR A 218 16.26 -17.62 15.50
C THR A 218 16.54 -18.33 14.18
N THR A 219 17.02 -17.62 13.15
CA THR A 219 17.37 -18.21 11.86
C THR A 219 18.55 -17.47 11.22
N THR A 220 19.71 -18.14 11.13
CA THR A 220 20.94 -17.55 10.57
C THR A 220 21.99 -18.58 10.14
N GLU A 221 22.79 -18.25 9.13
CA GLU A 221 23.99 -18.97 8.69
C GLU A 221 25.30 -18.33 9.21
N VAL A 222 25.21 -17.16 9.86
CA VAL A 222 26.36 -16.38 10.33
C VAL A 222 26.24 -16.12 11.83
N ASP A 223 27.40 -16.00 12.47
CA ASP A 223 27.51 -15.64 13.87
C ASP A 223 27.34 -14.12 14.05
N LEU A 224 26.24 -13.73 14.70
CA LEU A 224 25.91 -12.33 14.92
C LEU A 224 26.86 -11.64 15.90
N ASN A 225 27.44 -12.36 16.86
CA ASN A 225 28.39 -11.79 17.83
C ASN A 225 29.70 -11.41 17.13
N ARG A 226 30.25 -12.32 16.31
CA ARG A 226 31.46 -12.07 15.50
C ARG A 226 31.26 -10.89 14.56
N LEU A 227 30.13 -10.84 13.86
CA LEU A 227 29.79 -9.72 12.99
C LEU A 227 29.68 -8.38 13.75
N ALA A 228 29.11 -8.38 14.95
CA ALA A 228 29.01 -7.17 15.78
C ALA A 228 30.38 -6.64 16.22
N VAL A 229 31.35 -7.52 16.48
CA VAL A 229 32.74 -7.12 16.78
C VAL A 229 33.45 -6.60 15.52
N SER A 230 33.37 -7.34 14.41
CA SER A 230 34.02 -6.96 13.14
C SER A 230 33.49 -5.65 12.55
N SER A 231 32.21 -5.33 12.77
CA SER A 231 31.60 -4.06 12.35
C SER A 231 31.88 -2.88 13.28
N GLY A 232 32.59 -3.11 14.38
CA GLY A 232 32.90 -2.08 15.37
C GLY A 232 31.67 -1.55 16.11
N LEU A 233 30.64 -2.38 16.29
CA LEU A 233 29.50 -2.09 17.17
C LEU A 233 29.75 -2.58 18.60
N CYS A 234 30.43 -3.71 18.75
CA CYS A 234 30.69 -4.35 20.03
C CYS A 234 32.17 -4.70 20.19
N LEU A 235 32.53 -5.09 21.41
CA LEU A 235 33.82 -5.67 21.77
C LEU A 235 33.61 -6.81 22.76
N VAL A 236 34.65 -7.61 22.99
CA VAL A 236 34.65 -8.62 24.05
C VAL A 236 35.33 -8.05 25.29
N SER A 237 34.62 -8.04 26.42
CA SER A 237 35.15 -7.65 27.73
C SER A 237 34.71 -8.68 28.76
N ASP A 238 35.66 -9.22 29.53
CA ASP A 238 35.44 -10.29 30.50
C ASP A 238 34.65 -11.50 29.92
N GLY A 239 34.96 -11.88 28.67
CA GLY A 239 34.31 -12.99 27.97
C GLY A 239 32.86 -12.71 27.52
N LYS A 240 32.37 -11.48 27.65
CA LYS A 240 31.02 -11.07 27.23
C LYS A 240 31.09 -10.09 26.07
N LEU A 241 30.08 -10.15 25.21
CA LEU A 241 29.87 -9.16 24.16
C LEU A 241 29.28 -7.88 24.76
N VAL A 242 29.95 -6.75 24.58
CA VAL A 242 29.60 -5.47 25.21
C VAL A 242 29.60 -4.34 24.17
N ASN A 243 28.58 -3.48 24.23
CA ASN A 243 28.52 -2.22 23.48
C ASN A 243 28.96 -1.02 24.38
N PRO A 244 29.74 -0.05 23.86
CA PRO A 244 30.22 1.08 24.66
C PRO A 244 29.15 2.01 25.28
N PHE A 245 27.91 1.99 24.80
CA PHE A 245 26.84 2.87 25.26
C PHE A 245 25.73 2.15 26.02
N VAL A 246 25.42 0.91 25.64
CA VAL A 246 24.30 0.12 26.20
C VAL A 246 24.74 -1.19 26.87
N GLU A 247 26.04 -1.39 27.04
CA GLU A 247 26.62 -2.57 27.69
C GLU A 247 26.15 -3.87 27.02
N ASP A 248 25.62 -4.85 27.74
CA ASP A 248 25.07 -6.11 27.22
C ASP A 248 23.55 -6.04 26.91
N ARG A 249 22.94 -4.85 27.01
CA ARG A 249 21.49 -4.65 26.94
C ARG A 249 21.01 -4.41 25.52
N PHE A 250 21.18 -5.39 24.64
CA PHE A 250 20.80 -5.26 23.23
C PHE A 250 20.48 -6.59 22.54
N GLY A 251 19.75 -6.52 21.43
CA GLY A 251 19.58 -7.62 20.47
C GLY A 251 20.26 -7.30 19.14
N LEU A 252 20.54 -8.35 18.35
CA LEU A 252 21.25 -8.26 17.07
C LEU A 252 20.46 -8.89 15.92
N ALA A 253 20.70 -8.40 14.70
CA ALA A 253 20.41 -9.07 13.43
C ALA A 253 21.41 -8.60 12.38
N ALA A 254 21.45 -9.25 11.23
CA ALA A 254 22.29 -8.83 10.11
C ALA A 254 21.62 -9.01 8.75
N VAL A 255 22.14 -8.33 7.74
CA VAL A 255 21.91 -8.64 6.33
C VAL A 255 23.26 -8.93 5.67
N THR A 256 23.40 -10.08 5.02
CA THR A 256 24.54 -10.36 4.14
C THR A 256 24.14 -10.09 2.69
N THR A 257 25.06 -9.56 1.87
CA THR A 257 24.78 -9.21 0.47
C THR A 257 26.02 -9.27 -0.42
N ASP A 258 25.81 -9.46 -1.71
CA ASP A 258 26.83 -9.33 -2.75
C ASP A 258 27.10 -7.87 -3.15
N LEU A 259 26.29 -6.90 -2.69
CA LEU A 259 26.58 -5.48 -2.84
C LEU A 259 27.83 -5.11 -2.02
N GLU A 260 28.82 -4.53 -2.69
CA GLU A 260 29.99 -3.99 -2.02
C GLU A 260 29.66 -2.70 -1.28
N LEU A 261 30.03 -2.67 0.00
CA LEU A 261 29.89 -1.55 0.92
C LEU A 261 31.24 -1.29 1.59
N LYS A 262 31.48 -0.04 1.98
CA LYS A 262 32.66 0.34 2.76
C LYS A 262 32.51 -0.17 4.20
N PRO A 263 33.41 -1.05 4.67
CA PRO A 263 33.39 -1.53 6.05
C PRO A 263 33.65 -0.39 7.05
N ASP A 264 33.05 -0.52 8.23
CA ASP A 264 33.43 0.26 9.41
C ASP A 264 34.68 -0.33 10.06
N MET A 265 35.46 0.54 10.70
CA MET A 265 36.62 0.11 11.48
C MET A 265 36.18 -0.48 12.83
N PRO A 266 36.78 -1.60 13.27
CA PRO A 266 36.62 -2.15 14.61
C PRO A 266 36.91 -1.14 15.74
N LEU A 267 36.37 -1.40 16.93
CA LEU A 267 36.62 -0.56 18.11
C LEU A 267 38.04 -0.77 18.63
N SER A 268 38.72 0.33 18.98
CA SER A 268 40.03 0.28 19.63
C SER A 268 39.86 0.02 21.13
N VAL A 269 40.39 -1.11 21.60
CA VAL A 269 40.30 -1.53 23.01
C VAL A 269 41.56 -1.12 23.75
N SER A 270 41.42 -0.32 24.82
CA SER A 270 42.54 -0.03 25.73
C SER A 270 42.89 -1.25 26.60
N GLY A 271 44.08 -1.29 27.20
CA GLY A 271 44.54 -2.41 28.05
C GLY A 271 43.68 -2.76 29.28
N ARG A 272 42.54 -2.07 29.50
CA ARG A 272 41.51 -2.38 30.51
C ARG A 272 40.17 -2.85 29.91
N GLY A 273 40.12 -3.23 28.64
CA GLY A 273 38.87 -3.70 28.01
C GLY A 273 37.82 -2.60 27.80
N GLN A 274 38.22 -1.33 27.75
CA GLN A 274 37.33 -0.17 27.59
C GLN A 274 37.66 0.63 26.33
N VAL A 275 36.63 1.19 25.70
CA VAL A 275 36.73 2.12 24.56
C VAL A 275 36.62 3.55 25.07
N THR A 276 37.56 4.40 24.69
CA THR A 276 37.53 5.83 24.98
C THR A 276 36.67 6.60 23.96
N LEU A 277 36.15 7.76 24.38
CA LEU A 277 35.42 8.70 23.53
C LEU A 277 36.30 9.92 23.22
N ASN A 278 36.43 10.27 21.94
CA ASN A 278 37.08 11.49 21.47
C ASN A 278 36.42 12.76 22.01
N ASN A 279 35.11 12.73 22.27
CA ASN A 279 34.37 13.82 22.88
C ASN A 279 33.32 13.29 23.87
N LYS A 280 33.64 13.35 25.17
CA LYS A 280 32.75 12.91 26.23
C LYS A 280 31.49 13.78 26.38
N MET A 281 31.53 15.05 25.97
CA MET A 281 30.38 15.96 26.10
C MET A 281 29.22 15.57 25.18
N ALA A 282 29.52 15.03 23.99
CA ALA A 282 28.50 14.55 23.05
C ALA A 282 27.58 13.51 23.71
N TRP A 283 28.17 12.50 24.37
CA TRP A 283 27.41 11.48 25.10
C TRP A 283 26.82 11.99 26.41
N GLN A 284 27.58 12.78 27.17
CA GLN A 284 27.16 13.22 28.51
C GLN A 284 25.95 14.17 28.45
N PHE A 285 25.95 15.11 27.49
CA PHE A 285 24.96 16.19 27.41
C PHE A 285 24.04 16.11 26.18
N GLY A 286 24.37 15.31 25.18
CA GLY A 286 23.59 15.18 23.94
C GLY A 286 23.91 16.25 22.89
N VAL A 287 25.09 16.90 22.96
CA VAL A 287 25.48 17.94 22.00
C VAL A 287 25.69 17.30 20.63
N GLY A 288 24.83 17.63 19.65
CA GLY A 288 24.91 17.14 18.27
C GLY A 288 24.50 15.67 18.07
N THR A 289 23.74 15.09 19.01
CA THR A 289 23.28 13.69 18.98
C THR A 289 21.82 13.58 19.42
N GLY A 290 21.15 12.50 19.02
CA GLY A 290 19.75 12.23 19.42
C GLY A 290 19.62 11.55 20.78
N LYS A 291 20.69 10.90 21.26
CA LYS A 291 20.75 10.16 22.53
C LYS A 291 21.86 10.67 23.43
N ARG A 292 21.61 10.66 24.74
CA ARG A 292 22.60 11.02 25.78
C ARG A 292 22.56 10.02 26.92
N LYS A 293 23.57 10.06 27.79
CA LYS A 293 23.72 9.14 28.92
C LYS A 293 22.49 9.07 29.85
N SER A 294 21.81 10.18 30.11
CA SER A 294 20.63 10.17 30.98
C SER A 294 19.33 9.72 30.29
N THR A 295 19.31 9.61 28.96
CA THR A 295 18.15 9.15 28.17
C THR A 295 18.43 7.83 27.44
N SER A 296 19.54 7.17 27.76
CA SER A 296 19.99 5.93 27.13
C SER A 296 19.17 4.72 27.53
N ILE A 297 18.45 4.78 28.66
CA ILE A 297 17.53 3.75 29.12
C ILE A 297 16.10 4.29 28.97
N PRO A 298 15.38 3.91 27.90
CA PRO A 298 13.97 4.26 27.76
C PRO A 298 13.14 3.79 28.96
N TYR A 299 12.15 4.58 29.37
CA TYR A 299 11.25 4.29 30.50
C TYR A 299 11.94 4.16 31.87
N LYS A 300 13.16 4.68 32.02
CA LYS A 300 13.87 4.66 33.32
C LYS A 300 13.03 5.22 34.47
N ASP A 301 12.40 6.38 34.26
CA ASP A 301 11.65 7.12 35.28
C ASP A 301 10.15 7.21 34.96
N ARG A 302 9.61 6.28 34.17
CA ARG A 302 8.20 6.29 33.73
C ARG A 302 7.66 4.88 33.52
N GLU A 303 6.46 4.63 34.03
CA GLU A 303 5.74 3.38 33.83
C GLU A 303 5.41 3.15 32.34
N PHE A 304 5.50 1.90 31.88
CA PHE A 304 5.26 1.54 30.48
C PHE A 304 3.84 1.90 30.03
N ARG A 305 2.81 1.64 30.85
CA ARG A 305 1.40 1.92 30.53
C ARG A 305 1.09 3.38 30.21
N LEU A 306 1.94 4.31 30.66
CA LEU A 306 1.79 5.74 30.41
C LEU A 306 2.42 6.19 29.08
N GLY A 307 3.17 5.32 28.41
CA GLY A 307 3.80 5.59 27.10
C GLY A 307 4.91 6.65 27.13
N PRO A 308 5.46 7.02 25.96
CA PRO A 308 6.59 7.96 25.90
C PRO A 308 6.15 9.43 26.02
N HIS A 309 4.87 9.72 25.82
CA HIS A 309 4.32 11.07 25.82
C HIS A 309 3.36 11.32 27.01
N PRO A 310 3.35 12.53 27.60
CA PRO A 310 2.60 12.82 28.82
C PRO A 310 1.10 13.09 28.58
N PHE A 311 0.38 12.12 28.01
CA PHE A 311 -1.06 12.21 27.74
C PHE A 311 -1.93 12.38 29.00
N GLU A 312 -1.42 12.01 30.17
CA GLU A 312 -2.07 12.22 31.47
C GLU A 312 -2.21 13.70 31.84
N LYS A 313 -1.42 14.59 31.20
CA LYS A 313 -1.47 16.04 31.42
C LYS A 313 -2.43 16.76 30.47
N ILE A 314 -2.99 16.06 29.49
CA ILE A 314 -3.92 16.64 28.52
C ILE A 314 -5.34 16.60 29.08
N LYS A 315 -6.08 17.69 28.89
CA LYS A 315 -7.48 17.80 29.33
C LYS A 315 -8.33 16.73 28.63
N ARG A 316 -9.03 15.93 29.43
CA ARG A 316 -9.98 14.91 28.98
C ARG A 316 -11.40 15.48 28.98
N VAL A 317 -12.18 15.12 27.97
CA VAL A 317 -13.58 15.54 27.79
C VAL A 317 -14.48 14.33 27.55
N LYS A 318 -15.79 14.46 27.82
CA LYS A 318 -16.74 13.33 27.69
C LYS A 318 -17.09 12.99 26.24
N LYS A 319 -17.10 13.99 25.37
CA LYS A 319 -17.38 13.88 23.93
C LYS A 319 -16.24 14.56 23.16
N PRO A 320 -15.95 14.14 21.92
CA PRO A 320 -15.00 14.84 21.05
C PRO A 320 -15.32 16.34 20.94
N THR A 321 -14.30 17.13 20.59
CA THR A 321 -14.40 18.59 20.43
C THR A 321 -15.18 19.02 19.18
N THR A 322 -15.46 18.09 18.28
CA THR A 322 -16.34 18.26 17.12
C THR A 322 -17.61 17.43 17.28
N LEU A 323 -18.72 17.92 16.72
CA LEU A 323 -20.02 17.23 16.78
C LEU A 323 -19.98 15.89 16.01
N ILE A 324 -20.49 14.84 16.65
CA ILE A 324 -20.84 13.57 16.00
C ILE A 324 -22.29 13.24 16.39
N ASP A 325 -23.18 13.23 15.41
CA ASP A 325 -24.56 12.81 15.55
C ASP A 325 -24.68 11.30 15.32
N GLU A 326 -24.22 10.54 16.31
CA GLU A 326 -24.04 9.08 16.21
C GLU A 326 -25.29 8.33 15.75
N ALA A 327 -26.49 8.84 16.06
CA ALA A 327 -27.74 8.21 15.66
C ALA A 327 -27.99 8.23 14.15
N ARG A 328 -27.27 9.09 13.40
CA ARG A 328 -27.49 9.31 11.97
C ARG A 328 -26.23 9.10 11.11
N VAL A 329 -25.10 8.71 11.71
CA VAL A 329 -23.87 8.42 10.95
C VAL A 329 -24.09 7.17 10.09
N PRO A 330 -24.08 7.28 8.75
CA PRO A 330 -24.32 6.16 7.87
C PRO A 330 -23.06 5.28 7.78
N ARG A 331 -23.28 3.98 7.61
CA ARG A 331 -22.24 3.02 7.22
C ARG A 331 -22.22 2.91 5.70
N PHE A 332 -21.03 2.72 5.13
CA PHE A 332 -20.82 2.60 3.69
C PHE A 332 -19.86 1.47 3.36
N PRO A 333 -19.88 0.90 2.15
CA PRO A 333 -19.08 -0.30 1.84
C PRO A 333 -17.60 0.03 1.74
N LYS A 334 -16.72 -0.96 1.97
CA LYS A 334 -15.27 -0.81 1.74
C LYS A 334 -14.93 -0.32 0.32
N ARG A 335 -15.77 -0.67 -0.66
CA ARG A 335 -15.69 -0.22 -2.06
C ARG A 335 -15.70 1.31 -2.23
N ALA A 336 -16.16 2.06 -1.23
CA ALA A 336 -16.16 3.52 -1.20
C ALA A 336 -14.77 4.15 -0.93
N ASP A 337 -13.79 3.37 -0.47
CA ASP A 337 -12.40 3.84 -0.34
C ASP A 337 -11.87 4.30 -1.70
N PHE A 338 -11.38 5.54 -1.77
CA PHE A 338 -10.88 6.14 -3.00
C PHE A 338 -9.70 5.39 -3.63
N PHE A 339 -8.89 4.65 -2.86
CA PHE A 339 -7.89 3.75 -3.44
C PHE A 339 -8.52 2.55 -4.13
N ALA A 340 -9.58 1.96 -3.55
CA ALA A 340 -10.36 0.93 -4.23
C ALA A 340 -11.05 1.50 -5.48
N ARG A 341 -11.67 2.69 -5.38
CA ARG A 341 -12.29 3.37 -6.52
C ARG A 341 -11.33 3.58 -7.68
N ALA A 342 -10.08 3.97 -7.40
CA ALA A 342 -9.04 4.08 -8.41
C ALA A 342 -8.73 2.74 -9.09
N LEU A 343 -8.59 1.65 -8.34
CA LEU A 343 -8.31 0.31 -8.90
C LEU A 343 -9.42 -0.22 -9.80
N PHE A 344 -10.68 0.06 -9.44
CA PHE A 344 -11.85 -0.31 -10.25
C PHE A 344 -12.10 0.65 -11.43
N GLY A 345 -11.33 1.72 -11.59
CA GLY A 345 -11.46 2.64 -12.73
C GLY A 345 -12.48 3.77 -12.57
N ASP A 346 -13.08 3.96 -11.39
CA ASP A 346 -14.07 5.02 -11.12
C ASP A 346 -13.55 6.44 -11.40
N MET A 347 -12.22 6.61 -11.32
CA MET A 347 -11.49 7.87 -11.47
C MET A 347 -10.88 8.05 -12.87
N GLY A 348 -11.16 7.12 -13.79
CA GLY A 348 -10.64 7.10 -15.16
C GLY A 348 -9.40 6.21 -15.34
N LYS A 349 -9.14 5.81 -16.60
CA LYS A 349 -8.08 4.86 -16.99
C LYS A 349 -6.69 5.27 -16.51
N SER A 350 -6.32 6.55 -16.62
CA SER A 350 -4.98 7.02 -16.20
C SER A 350 -4.70 6.81 -14.72
N VAL A 351 -5.70 7.04 -13.85
CA VAL A 351 -5.58 6.81 -12.41
C VAL A 351 -5.57 5.32 -12.09
N GLN A 352 -6.37 4.52 -12.80
CA GLN A 352 -6.36 3.07 -12.67
C GLN A 352 -4.99 2.48 -13.05
N GLU A 353 -4.40 2.92 -14.16
CA GLU A 353 -3.07 2.48 -14.58
C GLU A 353 -1.98 2.94 -13.60
N ALA A 354 -2.12 4.11 -12.97
CA ALA A 354 -1.23 4.54 -11.89
C ALA A 354 -1.39 3.71 -10.60
N ALA A 355 -2.57 3.12 -10.38
CA ALA A 355 -2.91 2.31 -9.21
C ALA A 355 -2.54 0.82 -9.37
N LYS A 356 -2.65 0.26 -10.58
CA LYS A 356 -2.47 -1.16 -10.92
C LYS A 356 -1.20 -1.76 -10.29
N GLY A 357 -1.32 -2.93 -9.66
CA GLY A 357 -0.22 -3.62 -8.98
C GLY A 357 0.36 -2.88 -7.77
N GLY A 358 -0.26 -1.77 -7.35
CA GLY A 358 0.27 -0.85 -6.35
C GLY A 358 1.49 -0.07 -6.87
N PHE A 359 1.51 0.27 -8.17
CA PHE A 359 2.67 0.94 -8.79
C PHE A 359 3.07 2.23 -8.07
N TYR A 360 2.11 3.02 -7.59
CA TYR A 360 2.38 4.22 -6.78
C TYR A 360 3.24 3.96 -5.52
N VAL A 361 3.29 2.72 -5.02
CA VAL A 361 4.23 2.28 -3.97
C VAL A 361 5.52 1.75 -4.58
N MET A 362 5.43 0.98 -5.67
CA MET A 362 6.60 0.38 -6.34
C MET A 362 7.55 1.39 -6.97
N LYS A 363 7.05 2.58 -7.30
CA LYS A 363 7.83 3.71 -7.84
C LYS A 363 9.16 3.90 -7.12
N SER A 364 9.16 3.84 -5.79
CA SER A 364 10.36 3.99 -4.98
C SER A 364 10.74 2.64 -4.36
N PRO A 365 11.98 2.14 -4.52
CA PRO A 365 12.37 0.81 -4.04
C PRO A 365 12.35 0.74 -2.51
N ILE A 366 12.67 1.83 -1.82
CA ILE A 366 12.55 1.92 -0.36
C ILE A 366 11.09 2.05 0.10
N GLY A 367 10.20 2.57 -0.74
CA GLY A 367 8.75 2.48 -0.53
C GLY A 367 8.22 1.06 -0.67
N ALA A 368 8.73 0.33 -1.67
CA ALA A 368 8.31 -1.01 -2.04
C ALA A 368 8.81 -2.10 -1.07
N CYS A 369 9.98 -1.92 -0.45
CA CYS A 369 10.65 -2.98 0.30
C CYS A 369 9.84 -3.53 1.49
N ALA A 370 8.96 -2.72 2.09
CA ALA A 370 8.09 -3.14 3.19
C ALA A 370 6.87 -3.97 2.74
N ARG A 371 6.49 -3.92 1.46
CA ARG A 371 5.23 -4.53 0.97
C ARG A 371 5.16 -6.03 1.20
N ARG A 372 6.28 -6.73 1.04
CA ARG A 372 6.33 -8.18 1.19
C ARG A 372 6.11 -8.63 2.63
N ALA A 373 6.78 -7.99 3.58
CA ALA A 373 6.55 -8.25 5.01
C ALA A 373 5.12 -7.90 5.42
N LEU A 374 4.58 -6.77 4.92
CA LEU A 374 3.18 -6.39 5.12
C LEU A 374 2.21 -7.46 4.60
N GLY A 375 2.43 -7.97 3.38
CA GLY A 375 1.60 -9.03 2.80
C GLY A 375 1.63 -10.33 3.59
N ALA A 376 2.78 -10.70 4.16
CA ALA A 376 2.90 -11.87 5.03
C ALA A 376 2.11 -11.67 6.35
N LEU A 377 2.19 -10.48 6.94
CA LEU A 377 1.49 -10.13 8.17
C LEU A 377 -0.03 -10.09 8.01
N LEU A 378 -0.53 -9.88 6.79
CA LEU A 378 -1.97 -9.85 6.46
C LEU A 378 -2.68 -11.14 6.91
N LEU A 379 -2.06 -12.30 6.75
CA LEU A 379 -2.69 -13.57 7.13
C LEU A 379 -2.83 -13.77 8.64
N LEU A 380 -2.03 -13.07 9.45
CA LEU A 380 -2.10 -13.14 10.90
C LEU A 380 -3.05 -12.10 11.52
N GLN A 381 -3.73 -11.30 10.69
CA GLN A 381 -4.65 -10.26 11.16
C GLN A 381 -5.92 -10.81 11.80
N PHE A 382 -6.35 -12.01 11.40
CA PHE A 382 -7.64 -12.60 11.75
C PHE A 382 -7.48 -13.71 12.79
N GLY A 383 -8.48 -13.90 13.64
CA GLY A 383 -8.59 -15.10 14.46
C GLY A 383 -9.59 -14.99 15.61
N ASP A 384 -10.22 -16.11 15.91
CA ASP A 384 -11.06 -16.31 17.09
C ASP A 384 -10.22 -16.49 18.36
N ALA A 385 -10.90 -16.59 19.50
CA ALA A 385 -10.29 -16.97 20.77
C ALA A 385 -9.54 -18.31 20.66
N ARG A 386 -8.29 -18.36 21.14
CA ARG A 386 -7.46 -19.57 21.20
C ARG A 386 -7.53 -20.16 22.61
N GLY A 387 -8.59 -20.90 22.87
CA GLY A 387 -8.81 -21.57 24.16
C GLY A 387 -9.71 -20.79 25.12
N PRO A 388 -9.82 -21.24 26.38
CA PRO A 388 -10.71 -20.62 27.36
C PRO A 388 -10.20 -19.25 27.81
N VAL A 389 -11.12 -18.41 28.28
CA VAL A 389 -10.80 -17.10 28.87
C VAL A 389 -9.86 -17.25 30.06
N SER A 390 -8.73 -16.54 30.06
CA SER A 390 -7.81 -16.56 31.18
C SER A 390 -8.43 -15.87 32.41
N LYS A 391 -8.20 -16.48 33.59
CA LYS A 391 -8.64 -15.97 34.90
C LYS A 391 -8.01 -14.61 35.24
N SER A 392 -6.83 -14.28 34.70
CA SER A 392 -6.17 -12.99 34.95
C SER A 392 -6.91 -11.80 34.35
N THR A 393 -7.79 -12.05 33.39
CA THR A 393 -8.44 -11.00 32.58
C THR A 393 -9.75 -10.47 33.18
N GLY A 394 -10.10 -10.84 34.41
CA GLY A 394 -11.35 -10.44 35.07
C GLY A 394 -11.42 -8.94 35.42
N CYS A 395 -10.32 -8.20 35.37
CA CYS A 395 -10.26 -6.77 35.68
C CYS A 395 -10.02 -5.92 34.40
N PRO A 396 -11.03 -5.20 33.88
CA PRO A 396 -10.88 -4.39 32.68
C PRO A 396 -9.82 -3.28 32.76
N GLU A 397 -9.53 -2.77 33.97
CA GLU A 397 -8.48 -1.78 34.18
C GLU A 397 -7.08 -2.38 34.08
N ALA A 398 -6.87 -3.57 34.67
CA ALA A 398 -5.61 -4.31 34.54
C ALA A 398 -5.36 -4.74 33.08
N ASN A 399 -6.42 -5.13 32.36
CA ASN A 399 -6.35 -5.45 30.93
C ASN A 399 -5.90 -4.23 30.12
N ALA A 400 -6.49 -3.06 30.37
CA ALA A 400 -6.13 -1.81 29.71
C ALA A 400 -4.65 -1.43 29.98
N ASP A 401 -4.19 -1.56 31.22
CA ASP A 401 -2.81 -1.26 31.61
C ASP A 401 -1.83 -2.23 30.92
N ASN A 402 -2.13 -3.55 30.89
CA ASN A 402 -1.33 -4.56 30.18
C ASN A 402 -1.23 -4.30 28.68
N ILE A 403 -2.36 -4.02 28.02
CA ILE A 403 -2.39 -3.71 26.58
C ILE A 403 -1.49 -2.51 26.29
N LYS A 404 -1.66 -1.41 27.03
CA LYS A 404 -0.86 -0.18 26.82
C LYS A 404 0.63 -0.45 27.05
N ALA A 405 0.98 -1.03 28.19
CA ALA A 405 2.36 -1.32 28.53
C ALA A 405 3.02 -2.23 27.50
N ALA A 406 2.35 -3.29 27.05
CA ALA A 406 2.85 -4.19 26.02
C ALA A 406 3.08 -3.48 24.67
N CYS A 407 2.13 -2.64 24.22
CA CYS A 407 2.29 -1.87 23.00
C CYS A 407 3.50 -0.92 23.06
N TYR A 408 3.62 -0.16 24.16
CA TYR A 408 4.72 0.78 24.37
C TYR A 408 6.07 0.08 24.53
N TYR A 409 6.09 -1.05 25.23
CA TYR A 409 7.24 -1.94 25.32
C TYR A 409 7.70 -2.40 23.94
N LEU A 410 6.77 -2.80 23.07
CA LEU A 410 7.02 -3.21 21.69
C LEU A 410 7.32 -2.06 20.71
N SER A 411 7.43 -0.81 21.18
CA SER A 411 7.75 0.41 20.41
C SER A 411 6.60 1.17 19.72
N THR A 412 5.35 1.02 20.15
CA THR A 412 4.28 1.94 19.71
C THR A 412 4.51 3.37 20.24
N ASP A 413 4.21 4.40 19.44
CA ASP A 413 4.47 5.80 19.81
C ASP A 413 3.30 6.40 20.63
N ALA A 414 2.06 6.04 20.34
CA ALA A 414 0.89 6.36 21.17
C ALA A 414 -0.21 5.29 21.07
N VAL A 415 -0.87 4.99 22.19
CA VAL A 415 -1.92 3.96 22.31
C VAL A 415 -3.10 4.52 23.07
N GLY A 416 -4.30 4.25 22.56
CA GLY A 416 -5.55 4.66 23.17
C GLY A 416 -6.63 3.61 22.99
N LEU A 417 -7.47 3.45 24.01
CA LEU A 417 -8.50 2.42 24.09
C LEU A 417 -9.87 3.07 24.02
N SER A 418 -10.77 2.52 23.22
CA SER A 418 -12.13 3.04 23.10
C SER A 418 -13.12 1.92 22.81
N ARG A 419 -14.40 2.26 22.85
CA ARG A 419 -15.43 1.46 22.19
C ARG A 419 -15.20 1.46 20.67
N ALA A 420 -15.69 0.42 20.01
CA ALA A 420 -15.82 0.31 18.56
C ALA A 420 -17.32 0.41 18.19
N PRO A 421 -17.84 1.62 17.93
CA PRO A 421 -19.25 1.81 17.58
C PRO A 421 -19.59 1.12 16.26
N GLU A 422 -20.84 0.68 16.08
CA GLU A 422 -21.30 0.07 14.82
C GLU A 422 -21.03 0.94 13.60
N TRP A 423 -21.24 2.26 13.72
CA TRP A 423 -21.01 3.22 12.64
C TRP A 423 -19.54 3.42 12.28
N ALA A 424 -18.60 2.92 13.10
CA ALA A 424 -17.19 2.88 12.75
C ALA A 424 -16.84 1.71 11.82
N TYR A 425 -17.69 0.69 11.71
CA TYR A 425 -17.51 -0.41 10.77
C TYR A 425 -18.07 -0.05 9.39
N TYR A 426 -17.39 -0.49 8.33
CA TYR A 426 -17.95 -0.46 6.98
C TYR A 426 -19.27 -1.25 6.92
N SER A 427 -20.16 -0.95 5.97
CA SER A 427 -21.40 -1.71 5.79
C SER A 427 -21.19 -3.05 5.10
N HIS A 428 -20.16 -3.17 4.25
CA HIS A 428 -19.86 -4.38 3.49
C HIS A 428 -18.36 -4.64 3.41
N ASP A 429 -17.97 -5.91 3.38
CA ASP A 429 -16.60 -6.37 3.21
C ASP A 429 -16.09 -6.19 1.75
N SER A 430 -14.87 -6.65 1.45
CA SER A 430 -14.33 -6.62 0.08
C SER A 430 -14.93 -7.67 -0.86
N GLY A 431 -15.71 -8.61 -0.34
CA GLY A 431 -16.53 -9.52 -1.14
C GLY A 431 -17.90 -8.94 -1.51
N GLY A 432 -18.23 -7.76 -0.99
CA GLY A 432 -19.55 -7.17 -1.12
C GLY A 432 -20.60 -7.80 -0.20
N ASN A 433 -20.19 -8.61 0.78
CA ASN A 433 -21.09 -9.20 1.78
C ASN A 433 -21.39 -8.16 2.86
N GLU A 434 -22.61 -8.20 3.42
CA GLU A 434 -22.95 -7.36 4.57
C GLU A 434 -22.00 -7.68 5.75
N LEU A 435 -21.37 -6.64 6.29
CA LEU A 435 -20.49 -6.75 7.44
C LEU A 435 -21.32 -6.52 8.70
N LYS A 436 -21.31 -7.45 9.65
CA LYS A 436 -21.91 -7.22 10.97
C LYS A 436 -20.83 -6.79 11.95
N PRO A 437 -20.97 -5.66 12.68
CA PRO A 437 -20.04 -5.31 13.76
C PRO A 437 -19.93 -6.46 14.77
N TYR A 438 -18.71 -6.91 15.06
CA TYR A 438 -18.46 -8.14 15.84
C TYR A 438 -17.63 -7.91 17.11
N HIS A 439 -17.11 -6.70 17.32
CA HIS A 439 -16.38 -6.34 18.52
C HIS A 439 -16.78 -4.94 19.00
N ASP A 440 -16.92 -4.80 20.32
CA ASP A 440 -17.30 -3.53 20.96
C ASP A 440 -16.11 -2.70 21.42
N ASN A 441 -14.89 -3.23 21.36
CA ASN A 441 -13.67 -2.56 21.83
C ASN A 441 -12.66 -2.36 20.69
N ALA A 442 -11.96 -1.23 20.72
CA ALA A 442 -10.89 -0.89 19.80
C ALA A 442 -9.63 -0.39 20.52
N ILE A 443 -8.49 -0.95 20.15
CA ILE A 443 -7.15 -0.54 20.58
C ILE A 443 -6.54 0.22 19.41
N SER A 444 -6.47 1.54 19.52
CA SER A 444 -5.87 2.40 18.50
C SER A 444 -4.38 2.61 18.77
N MET A 445 -3.57 2.44 17.74
CA MET A 445 -2.10 2.57 17.83
C MET A 445 -1.60 3.58 16.80
N LEU A 446 -0.72 4.48 17.21
CA LEU A 446 -0.07 5.48 16.37
C LEU A 446 1.42 5.20 16.24
N PHE A 447 1.91 5.42 15.03
CA PHE A 447 3.32 5.30 14.69
C PHE A 447 3.80 6.58 14.00
N ASP A 448 4.88 7.16 14.52
CA ASP A 448 5.54 8.34 13.94
C ASP A 448 6.14 7.97 12.57
N GLN A 449 5.91 8.80 11.55
CA GLN A 449 6.47 8.66 10.21
C GLN A 449 7.94 9.14 10.08
N GLY A 450 8.50 9.71 11.14
CA GLY A 450 9.89 10.14 11.26
C GLY A 450 10.09 11.63 10.96
N TYR A 451 10.38 12.42 12.00
CA TYR A 451 10.61 13.87 11.88
C TYR A 451 11.77 14.22 10.95
N ASP A 452 12.95 13.66 11.23
CA ASP A 452 14.19 13.99 10.54
C ASP A 452 14.10 13.73 9.04
N THR A 453 13.55 12.58 8.61
CA THR A 453 13.36 12.30 7.18
C THR A 453 12.34 13.26 6.55
N MET A 454 11.28 13.63 7.28
CA MET A 454 10.28 14.59 6.79
C MET A 454 10.85 16.01 6.66
N GLU A 455 11.83 16.40 7.47
CA GLU A 455 12.55 17.67 7.32
C GLU A 455 13.35 17.72 6.02
N GLY A 456 13.98 16.60 5.63
CA GLY A 456 14.71 16.51 4.36
C GLY A 456 13.82 16.42 3.12
N ALA A 457 12.54 16.09 3.28
CA ALA A 457 11.65 15.79 2.16
C ALA A 457 10.89 17.03 1.67
N SER A 458 10.45 17.07 0.43
CA SER A 458 9.39 17.98 -0.05
C SER A 458 8.01 17.63 0.54
N GLY A 459 7.86 16.37 0.93
CA GLY A 459 6.61 15.76 1.39
C GLY A 459 5.82 15.06 0.27
N ASP A 460 6.30 15.13 -0.96
CA ASP A 460 5.73 14.51 -2.17
C ASP A 460 6.79 14.09 -3.18
N ASP A 461 8.00 13.84 -2.69
CA ASP A 461 9.14 13.31 -3.45
C ASP A 461 9.24 11.78 -3.33
N TRP A 462 10.39 11.21 -3.69
CA TRP A 462 10.63 9.76 -3.73
C TRP A 462 10.64 9.04 -2.37
N ILE A 463 10.72 9.76 -1.24
CA ILE A 463 10.69 9.15 0.11
C ILE A 463 9.30 9.17 0.75
N SER A 464 8.37 9.99 0.25
CA SER A 464 7.06 10.22 0.87
C SER A 464 6.25 8.92 1.09
N VAL A 465 6.22 8.03 0.09
CA VAL A 465 5.51 6.74 0.23
C VAL A 465 6.19 5.82 1.24
N ALA A 466 7.52 5.82 1.32
CA ALA A 466 8.26 5.03 2.30
C ALA A 466 7.87 5.42 3.72
N GLN A 467 7.75 6.72 4.03
CA GLN A 467 7.33 7.23 5.34
C GLN A 467 6.00 6.63 5.81
N SER A 468 5.06 6.47 4.89
CA SER A 468 3.81 5.77 5.16
C SER A 468 4.02 4.26 5.37
N MET A 469 4.72 3.60 4.45
CA MET A 469 4.90 2.14 4.46
C MET A 469 5.67 1.63 5.69
N ARG A 470 6.69 2.37 6.15
CA ARG A 470 7.39 2.08 7.40
C ARG A 470 6.43 2.03 8.59
N ALA A 471 5.62 3.07 8.75
CA ALA A 471 4.70 3.17 9.89
C ALA A 471 3.59 2.10 9.82
N TYR A 472 3.10 1.77 8.62
CA TYR A 472 2.14 0.68 8.43
C TYR A 472 2.72 -0.70 8.77
N LEU A 473 3.99 -0.95 8.41
CA LEU A 473 4.67 -2.21 8.74
C LEU A 473 4.84 -2.35 10.26
N ARG A 474 5.29 -1.29 10.94
CA ARG A 474 5.39 -1.27 12.41
C ARG A 474 4.06 -1.59 13.08
N PHE A 475 2.96 -0.97 12.62
CA PHE A 475 1.62 -1.29 13.14
C PHE A 475 1.25 -2.75 12.88
N SER A 476 1.42 -3.25 11.66
CA SER A 476 0.96 -4.60 11.30
C SER A 476 1.70 -5.68 12.10
N LEU A 477 2.97 -5.45 12.41
CA LEU A 477 3.77 -6.32 13.27
C LEU A 477 3.30 -6.27 14.73
N ILE A 478 3.27 -5.06 15.32
CA ILE A 478 3.00 -4.90 16.76
C ILE A 478 1.52 -5.16 17.07
N GLY A 479 0.62 -4.62 16.27
CA GLY A 479 -0.82 -4.88 16.36
C GLY A 479 -1.13 -6.38 16.20
N GLY A 480 -0.39 -7.08 15.34
CA GLY A 480 -0.46 -8.54 15.22
C GLY A 480 -0.07 -9.27 16.50
N VAL A 481 1.08 -8.93 17.10
CA VAL A 481 1.52 -9.53 18.37
C VAL A 481 0.50 -9.32 19.48
N ILE A 482 -0.06 -8.11 19.58
CA ILE A 482 -1.08 -7.77 20.58
C ILE A 482 -2.40 -8.52 20.33
N ALA A 483 -2.85 -8.59 19.08
CA ALA A 483 -4.06 -9.36 18.75
C ALA A 483 -3.87 -10.85 19.05
N GLU A 484 -2.72 -11.43 18.74
CA GLU A 484 -2.42 -12.82 19.07
C GLU A 484 -2.36 -13.06 20.58
N GLN A 485 -1.79 -12.13 21.34
CA GLN A 485 -1.80 -12.19 22.80
C GLN A 485 -3.22 -12.24 23.35
N ILE A 486 -4.10 -11.37 22.85
CA ILE A 486 -5.51 -11.33 23.27
C ILE A 486 -6.25 -12.62 22.90
N ARG A 487 -6.00 -13.17 21.70
CA ARG A 487 -6.54 -14.47 21.28
C ARG A 487 -6.12 -15.60 22.21
N ARG A 488 -4.85 -15.65 22.59
CA ARG A 488 -4.32 -16.65 23.54
C ARG A 488 -4.90 -16.52 24.95
N LEU A 489 -5.39 -15.35 25.32
CA LEU A 489 -6.11 -15.12 26.58
C LEU A 489 -7.61 -15.48 26.50
N GLY A 490 -8.06 -16.01 25.37
CA GLY A 490 -9.43 -16.53 25.17
C GLY A 490 -10.44 -15.50 24.65
N TYR A 491 -9.99 -14.41 24.02
CA TYR A 491 -10.87 -13.42 23.41
C TYR A 491 -10.63 -13.29 21.90
N SER A 492 -11.68 -13.13 21.11
CA SER A 492 -11.53 -12.80 19.68
C SER A 492 -10.85 -11.44 19.50
N ALA A 493 -9.94 -11.33 18.53
CA ALA A 493 -9.28 -10.07 18.21
C ALA A 493 -8.84 -10.03 16.74
N ARG A 494 -9.03 -8.86 16.11
CA ARG A 494 -8.68 -8.62 14.72
C ARG A 494 -7.86 -7.35 14.53
N VAL A 495 -6.80 -7.44 13.74
CA VAL A 495 -5.99 -6.32 13.28
C VAL A 495 -6.64 -5.65 12.06
N HIS A 496 -6.65 -4.32 12.03
CA HIS A 496 -7.11 -3.49 10.93
C HIS A 496 -5.97 -2.59 10.45
N SER A 497 -5.30 -3.02 9.37
CA SER A 497 -4.10 -2.40 8.81
C SER A 497 -4.38 -1.63 7.51
N VAL A 498 -3.32 -1.12 6.88
CA VAL A 498 -3.41 -0.48 5.55
C VAL A 498 -3.80 -1.47 4.45
N LEU A 499 -3.40 -2.74 4.58
CA LEU A 499 -3.70 -3.75 3.57
C LEU A 499 -5.11 -4.28 3.72
N ASP A 500 -5.65 -4.29 4.94
CA ASP A 500 -7.04 -4.67 5.14
C ASP A 500 -7.61 -4.09 6.43
N SER A 501 -8.77 -3.46 6.31
CA SER A 501 -9.49 -2.87 7.41
C SER A 501 -10.99 -3.06 7.23
N GLU A 502 -11.70 -3.21 8.35
CA GLU A 502 -13.16 -3.31 8.43
C GLU A 502 -13.76 -2.20 9.29
N VAL A 503 -12.89 -1.34 9.85
CA VAL A 503 -13.26 -0.15 10.61
C VAL A 503 -12.58 1.09 10.05
N MET A 504 -13.20 2.25 10.27
CA MET A 504 -12.61 3.56 10.01
C MET A 504 -11.78 3.99 11.23
N GLN A 505 -10.48 4.20 11.05
CA GLN A 505 -9.57 4.58 12.14
C GLN A 505 -9.80 6.00 12.69
N PRO A 506 -10.05 7.05 11.88
CA PRO A 506 -10.19 8.42 12.39
C PRO A 506 -11.16 8.58 13.58
N PRO A 507 -12.40 8.04 13.55
CA PRO A 507 -13.28 8.15 14.71
C PRO A 507 -12.76 7.39 15.94
N LEU A 508 -12.10 6.24 15.77
CA LEU A 508 -11.52 5.49 16.88
C LEU A 508 -10.40 6.27 17.57
N LEU A 509 -9.60 7.04 16.82
CA LEU A 509 -8.58 7.96 17.36
C LEU A 509 -9.19 9.09 18.18
N LEU A 510 -10.33 9.65 17.74
CA LEU A 510 -11.06 10.68 18.48
C LEU A 510 -11.61 10.13 19.80
N LEU A 511 -12.28 8.97 19.73
CA LEU A 511 -12.90 8.32 20.89
C LEU A 511 -11.87 7.89 21.94
N SER A 512 -10.70 7.41 21.49
CA SER A 512 -9.60 6.99 22.37
C SER A 512 -8.75 8.16 22.90
N GLY A 513 -9.04 9.40 22.47
CA GLY A 513 -8.32 10.59 22.93
C GLY A 513 -6.87 10.65 22.47
N LEU A 514 -6.60 10.16 21.26
CA LEU A 514 -5.28 10.22 20.63
C LEU A 514 -5.08 11.47 19.77
N GLY A 515 -6.12 12.24 19.51
CA GLY A 515 -6.03 13.49 18.77
C GLY A 515 -7.37 14.19 18.61
N GLU A 516 -7.37 15.26 17.84
CA GLU A 516 -8.54 16.05 17.48
C GLU A 516 -8.67 16.18 15.95
N VAL A 517 -9.87 16.49 15.47
CA VAL A 517 -10.11 16.79 14.04
C VAL A 517 -9.30 18.02 13.65
N SER A 518 -8.58 17.93 12.53
CA SER A 518 -7.72 19.00 12.02
C SER A 518 -8.21 19.54 10.67
N ARG A 519 -7.72 20.73 10.28
CA ARG A 519 -8.01 21.31 8.96
C ARG A 519 -7.59 20.43 7.78
N ILE A 520 -6.62 19.54 7.96
CA ILE A 520 -6.18 18.61 6.92
C ILE A 520 -7.36 17.72 6.45
N GLY A 521 -8.35 17.51 7.32
CA GLY A 521 -9.58 16.78 7.03
C GLY A 521 -9.52 15.38 7.64
N GLU A 522 -9.25 14.38 6.81
CA GLU A 522 -9.23 12.96 7.21
C GLU A 522 -8.02 12.55 8.09
N VAL A 523 -7.27 13.53 8.60
CA VAL A 523 -6.11 13.31 9.50
C VAL A 523 -6.44 13.87 10.88
N ILE A 524 -6.54 12.95 11.84
CA ILE A 524 -6.63 13.29 13.26
C ILE A 524 -5.25 13.69 13.75
N LEU A 525 -5.14 14.90 14.30
CA LEU A 525 -3.86 15.48 14.70
C LEU A 525 -3.61 15.20 16.19
N ASN A 526 -2.42 14.67 16.48
CA ASN A 526 -1.97 14.33 17.82
C ASN A 526 -1.24 15.53 18.47
N PRO A 527 -1.42 15.80 19.78
CA PRO A 527 -0.79 16.94 20.45
C PRO A 527 0.75 16.90 20.51
N PHE A 528 1.37 15.73 20.36
CA PHE A 528 2.83 15.55 20.48
C PHE A 528 3.50 15.28 19.14
N LEU A 529 2.93 14.38 18.34
CA LEU A 529 3.42 13.98 17.02
C LEU A 529 2.90 14.91 15.90
N GLY A 530 1.95 15.79 16.20
CA GLY A 530 1.23 16.55 15.19
C GLY A 530 0.48 15.60 14.24
N PRO A 531 0.42 15.92 12.95
CA PRO A 531 -0.18 15.04 11.94
C PRO A 531 0.81 13.98 11.39
N ARG A 532 2.05 13.90 11.89
CA ARG A 532 3.14 13.04 11.38
C ARG A 532 3.00 11.57 11.78
N LEU A 533 1.81 11.00 11.58
CA LEU A 533 1.46 9.68 12.10
C LEU A 533 0.81 8.79 11.05
N LYS A 534 0.90 7.48 11.26
CA LYS A 534 -0.07 6.51 10.74
C LYS A 534 -0.74 5.81 11.91
N ALA A 535 -1.96 5.40 11.65
CA ALA A 535 -2.78 4.71 12.63
C ALA A 535 -3.14 3.31 12.14
N GLY A 536 -3.32 2.40 13.08
CA GLY A 536 -4.03 1.15 12.89
C GLY A 536 -4.85 0.83 14.13
N ALA A 537 -5.74 -0.14 14.03
CA ALA A 537 -6.61 -0.53 15.14
C ALA A 537 -6.63 -2.05 15.32
N VAL A 538 -6.74 -2.51 16.56
CA VAL A 538 -7.10 -3.89 16.88
C VAL A 538 -8.48 -3.87 17.54
N THR A 539 -9.47 -4.52 16.95
CA THR A 539 -10.79 -4.70 17.60
C THR A 539 -10.82 -6.01 18.39
N THR A 540 -11.55 -6.05 19.50
CA THR A 540 -11.60 -7.26 20.35
C THR A 540 -12.86 -7.36 21.21
N SER A 541 -13.21 -8.58 21.60
CA SER A 541 -14.18 -8.88 22.65
C SER A 541 -13.62 -8.77 24.07
N MET A 542 -12.30 -8.58 24.24
CA MET A 542 -11.67 -8.46 25.57
C MET A 542 -12.18 -7.23 26.32
N PRO A 543 -12.67 -7.37 27.56
CA PRO A 543 -13.15 -6.23 28.33
C PRO A 543 -11.98 -5.36 28.77
N MET A 544 -12.06 -4.06 28.52
CA MET A 544 -11.02 -3.11 28.87
C MET A 544 -11.57 -1.74 29.23
N LYS A 545 -10.90 -1.03 30.13
CA LYS A 545 -11.23 0.36 30.45
C LYS A 545 -10.87 1.29 29.29
N HIS A 546 -11.84 2.07 28.82
CA HIS A 546 -11.64 3.03 27.74
C HIS A 546 -11.01 4.33 28.22
N ASP A 547 -10.23 4.93 27.34
CA ASP A 547 -9.79 6.32 27.44
C ASP A 547 -10.94 7.28 27.12
N LYS A 548 -10.67 8.58 27.33
CA LYS A 548 -11.61 9.67 27.02
C LYS A 548 -11.03 10.54 25.91
N PRO A 549 -11.89 11.12 25.04
CA PRO A 549 -11.49 12.16 24.11
C PRO A 549 -10.73 13.30 24.79
N ILE A 550 -9.91 14.01 24.01
CA ILE A 550 -9.06 15.10 24.49
C ILE A 550 -9.51 16.46 23.93
N ASP A 551 -9.12 17.52 24.63
CA ASP A 551 -9.22 18.91 24.17
C ASP A 551 -7.88 19.59 24.45
N PHE A 552 -7.09 19.82 23.41
CA PHE A 552 -5.83 20.57 23.46
C PHE A 552 -5.91 21.86 22.64
N GLY A 553 -7.13 22.38 22.43
CA GLY A 553 -7.35 23.66 21.77
C GLY A 553 -7.16 23.64 20.25
N LEU A 554 -7.07 22.46 19.62
CA LEU A 554 -6.77 22.35 18.19
C LEU A 554 -7.82 23.03 17.32
N GLN A 555 -9.11 22.92 17.67
CA GLN A 555 -10.19 23.51 16.88
C GLN A 555 -9.95 25.01 16.65
N ARG A 556 -9.59 25.72 17.73
CA ARG A 556 -9.34 27.17 17.71
C ARG A 556 -8.09 27.52 16.92
N PHE A 557 -7.06 26.69 17.00
CA PHE A 557 -5.82 26.86 16.24
C PHE A 557 -6.06 26.67 14.74
N CYS A 558 -6.71 25.58 14.35
CA CYS A 558 -7.01 25.26 12.95
C CYS A 558 -7.99 26.23 12.31
N GLU A 559 -8.98 26.75 13.04
CA GLU A 559 -9.89 27.82 12.56
C GLU A 559 -9.12 29.05 12.06
N SER A 560 -7.94 29.31 12.64
CA SER A 560 -7.11 30.48 12.34
C SER A 560 -5.93 30.21 11.40
N CYS A 561 -5.53 28.95 11.21
CA CYS A 561 -4.34 28.57 10.45
C CYS A 561 -4.71 27.85 9.14
N ASN A 562 -4.19 28.34 8.00
CA ASN A 562 -4.42 27.78 6.67
C ASN A 562 -3.15 27.17 6.03
N LYS A 563 -2.06 26.98 6.78
CA LYS A 563 -0.77 26.53 6.22
C LYS A 563 -0.88 25.20 5.45
N CYS A 564 -1.57 24.20 6.00
CA CYS A 564 -1.77 22.93 5.28
C CYS A 564 -2.60 23.09 3.98
N ALA A 565 -3.57 24.00 3.95
CA ALA A 565 -4.37 24.29 2.76
C ALA A 565 -3.55 25.04 1.70
N ARG A 566 -2.79 26.04 2.14
CA ARG A 566 -1.85 26.81 1.30
C ARG A 566 -0.82 25.90 0.64
N GLU A 567 -0.24 24.98 1.40
CA GLU A 567 0.86 24.13 0.93
C GLU A 567 0.39 22.84 0.23
N CYS A 568 -0.92 22.58 0.13
CA CYS A 568 -1.46 21.38 -0.51
C CYS A 568 -1.28 21.41 -2.04
N PRO A 569 -0.49 20.50 -2.65
CA PRO A 569 -0.20 20.54 -4.08
C PRO A 569 -1.45 20.37 -4.95
N SER A 570 -2.38 19.53 -4.52
CA SER A 570 -3.63 19.27 -5.25
C SER A 570 -4.75 20.26 -4.92
N GLY A 571 -4.53 21.20 -3.99
CA GLY A 571 -5.58 22.11 -3.53
C GLY A 571 -6.80 21.41 -2.92
N ALA A 572 -6.62 20.20 -2.38
CA ALA A 572 -7.70 19.37 -1.83
C ALA A 572 -8.17 19.79 -0.43
N ILE A 573 -7.36 20.58 0.29
CA ILE A 573 -7.64 20.98 1.66
C ILE A 573 -8.35 22.34 1.68
N THR A 574 -9.45 22.43 2.42
CA THR A 574 -10.27 23.64 2.51
C THR A 574 -9.61 24.74 3.37
N ALA A 575 -9.65 25.98 2.89
CA ALA A 575 -9.37 27.19 3.65
C ALA A 575 -10.61 27.71 4.40
N GLY A 576 -11.79 27.13 4.13
CA GLY A 576 -13.08 27.52 4.68
C GLY A 576 -13.38 27.01 6.10
N PRO A 577 -14.64 27.13 6.55
CA PRO A 577 -15.09 26.68 7.86
C PRO A 577 -15.24 25.14 7.92
N LYS A 578 -15.53 24.62 9.12
CA LYS A 578 -16.02 23.25 9.29
C LYS A 578 -17.46 23.15 8.78
N LEU A 579 -17.77 22.00 8.20
CA LEU A 579 -19.10 21.68 7.68
C LEU A 579 -19.54 20.32 8.24
N MET A 580 -20.84 20.04 8.17
CA MET A 580 -21.39 18.74 8.50
C MET A 580 -21.31 17.81 7.29
N TYR A 581 -20.72 16.64 7.45
CA TYR A 581 -20.64 15.61 6.43
C TYR A 581 -20.98 14.25 7.05
N ASN A 582 -21.95 13.54 6.48
CA ASN A 582 -22.41 12.23 6.96
C ASN A 582 -22.68 12.17 8.49
N GLY A 583 -23.27 13.23 9.05
CA GLY A 583 -23.63 13.30 10.48
C GLY A 583 -22.51 13.76 11.43
N TYR A 584 -21.35 14.17 10.93
CA TYR A 584 -20.25 14.67 11.77
C TYR A 584 -19.62 15.97 11.25
N GLU A 585 -19.08 16.77 12.19
CA GLU A 585 -18.41 18.04 11.94
C GLU A 585 -16.95 17.83 11.52
N ILE A 586 -16.55 18.38 10.37
CA ILE A 586 -15.19 18.21 9.81
C ILE A 586 -14.81 19.37 8.87
N TRP A 587 -13.51 19.64 8.73
CA TRP A 587 -12.97 20.33 7.56
C TRP A 587 -12.84 19.33 6.40
N LYS A 588 -13.92 19.12 5.65
CA LYS A 588 -13.94 18.07 4.64
C LYS A 588 -13.00 18.41 3.47
N SER A 589 -11.99 17.57 3.26
CA SER A 589 -11.10 17.66 2.10
C SER A 589 -11.70 17.00 0.85
N ASP A 590 -11.30 17.45 -0.33
CA ASP A 590 -11.62 16.81 -1.62
C ASP A 590 -10.78 15.52 -1.79
N ALA A 591 -11.38 14.38 -1.43
CA ALA A 591 -10.73 13.07 -1.46
C ALA A 591 -10.39 12.62 -2.89
N GLU A 592 -11.13 13.08 -3.91
CA GLU A 592 -10.83 12.78 -5.31
C GLU A 592 -9.51 13.44 -5.72
N LYS A 593 -9.39 14.75 -5.51
CA LYS A 593 -8.16 15.51 -5.82
C LYS A 593 -6.94 14.96 -5.10
N CYS A 594 -7.09 14.65 -3.80
CA CYS A 594 -6.01 14.09 -3.00
C CYS A 594 -5.56 12.73 -3.52
N THR A 595 -6.49 11.81 -3.75
CA THR A 595 -6.17 10.45 -4.23
C THR A 595 -5.57 10.48 -5.63
N ARG A 596 -6.15 11.29 -6.54
CA ARG A 596 -5.62 11.45 -7.90
C ARG A 596 -4.16 11.89 -7.85
N TYR A 597 -3.85 12.96 -7.11
CA TYR A 597 -2.46 13.44 -6.96
C TYR A 597 -1.52 12.37 -6.44
N ARG A 598 -1.91 11.69 -5.35
CA ARG A 598 -1.06 10.69 -4.70
C ARG A 598 -0.73 9.55 -5.66
N LEU A 599 -1.70 9.09 -6.43
CA LEU A 599 -1.49 7.98 -7.37
C LEU A 599 -0.68 8.41 -8.60
N THR A 600 -0.99 9.57 -9.18
CA THR A 600 -0.43 10.01 -10.47
C THR A 600 0.84 10.85 -10.35
N ASN A 601 1.30 11.20 -9.15
CA ASN A 601 2.51 12.00 -8.92
C ASN A 601 3.70 11.49 -9.75
N SER A 602 4.18 12.29 -10.69
CA SER A 602 5.22 11.93 -11.66
C SER A 602 6.65 12.19 -11.17
N ALA A 603 6.82 13.01 -10.12
CA ALA A 603 8.13 13.43 -9.59
C ALA A 603 8.32 13.00 -8.13
N GLY A 604 7.67 11.89 -7.75
CA GLY A 604 7.74 11.32 -6.41
C GLY A 604 6.80 10.13 -6.20
N GLY A 605 6.87 9.57 -4.99
CA GLY A 605 6.00 8.49 -4.54
C GLY A 605 4.94 9.00 -3.58
N MET A 606 3.67 9.06 -4.02
CA MET A 606 2.54 9.52 -3.20
C MET A 606 2.70 10.99 -2.74
N CYS A 607 2.02 11.37 -1.67
CA CYS A 607 2.13 12.69 -1.05
C CYS A 607 1.70 12.62 0.42
N GLY A 608 2.40 13.37 1.26
CA GLY A 608 2.17 13.63 2.68
C GLY A 608 2.54 15.05 3.10
N ARG A 609 2.64 16.00 2.14
CA ARG A 609 3.12 17.37 2.36
C ARG A 609 2.34 18.15 3.42
N CYS A 610 1.04 17.91 3.55
CA CYS A 610 0.22 18.53 4.58
C CYS A 610 0.68 18.21 6.01
N MET A 611 1.32 17.05 6.21
CA MET A 611 1.90 16.68 7.51
C MET A 611 3.20 17.45 7.76
N LYS A 612 4.07 17.53 6.74
CA LYS A 612 5.35 18.23 6.81
C LYS A 612 5.18 19.70 7.21
N THR A 613 4.26 20.40 6.56
CA THR A 613 4.12 21.86 6.69
C THR A 613 3.26 22.30 7.87
N CYS A 614 2.64 21.37 8.59
CA CYS A 614 1.84 21.71 9.76
C CYS A 614 2.73 22.28 10.88
N PRO A 615 2.37 23.41 11.53
CA PRO A 615 3.14 23.95 12.66
C PRO A 615 3.26 23.02 13.89
N TRP A 616 2.44 21.96 13.95
CA TRP A 616 2.50 20.93 14.99
C TRP A 616 3.49 19.79 14.67
N ASN A 617 4.07 19.77 13.47
CA ASN A 617 5.14 18.87 13.08
C ASN A 617 6.48 19.34 13.70
N LEU A 618 6.69 18.98 14.97
CA LEU A 618 7.79 19.46 15.78
C LEU A 618 8.83 18.36 16.07
N GLU A 619 10.05 18.78 16.41
CA GLU A 619 11.17 17.87 16.71
C GLU A 619 11.02 17.21 18.09
N GLY A 620 10.33 17.86 19.04
CA GLY A 620 10.23 17.38 20.42
C GLY A 620 11.28 18.00 21.36
N LEU A 621 11.75 19.20 21.03
CA LEU A 621 12.71 19.94 21.84
C LEU A 621 12.06 20.57 23.07
N PHE A 622 12.84 20.72 24.14
CA PHE A 622 12.42 21.48 25.32
C PHE A 622 12.04 22.93 24.95
N ALA A 623 12.78 23.55 24.03
CA ALA A 623 12.53 24.91 23.54
C ALA A 623 11.16 25.08 22.83
N GLU A 624 10.50 24.00 22.43
CA GLU A 624 9.18 24.04 21.79
C GLU A 624 8.03 23.97 22.79
N ALA A 625 8.30 23.69 24.06
CA ALA A 625 7.26 23.61 25.09
C ALA A 625 6.46 24.92 25.23
N PRO A 626 7.07 26.13 25.20
CA PRO A 626 6.33 27.39 25.18
C PRO A 626 5.42 27.52 23.95
N PHE A 627 5.91 27.17 22.76
CA PHE A 627 5.09 27.19 21.53
C PHE A 627 3.86 26.30 21.69
N ARG A 628 4.02 25.05 22.12
CA ARG A 628 2.91 24.12 22.34
C ARG A 628 1.91 24.66 23.37
N TRP A 629 2.41 25.23 24.46
CA TRP A 629 1.57 25.81 25.51
C TRP A 629 0.73 26.98 24.99
N VAL A 630 1.35 27.93 24.26
CA VAL A 630 0.64 29.07 23.67
C VAL A 630 -0.36 28.60 22.61
N ALA A 631 0.02 27.69 21.73
CA ALA A 631 -0.85 27.14 20.69
C ALA A 631 -2.08 26.42 21.28
N THR A 632 -1.92 25.77 22.43
CA THR A 632 -2.98 25.06 23.16
C THR A 632 -3.90 26.01 23.93
N ASN A 633 -3.33 27.00 24.62
CA ASN A 633 -4.04 27.77 25.65
C ASN A 633 -4.42 29.19 25.21
N VAL A 634 -3.82 29.74 24.15
CA VAL A 634 -3.97 31.14 23.73
C VAL A 634 -4.44 31.24 22.27
N PRO A 635 -5.75 31.04 21.99
CA PRO A 635 -6.31 30.95 20.64
C PRO A 635 -5.97 32.14 19.72
N ILE A 636 -5.98 33.36 20.26
CA ILE A 636 -5.70 34.59 19.50
C ILE A 636 -4.29 34.60 18.88
N MET A 637 -3.37 33.77 19.41
CA MET A 637 -2.01 33.66 18.92
C MET A 637 -1.85 32.70 17.73
N ALA A 638 -2.88 31.97 17.30
CA ALA A 638 -2.76 30.99 16.24
C ALA A 638 -2.27 31.59 14.89
N LYS A 639 -2.82 32.73 14.46
CA LYS A 639 -2.35 33.44 13.24
C LYS A 639 -0.92 33.97 13.39
N PRO A 640 -0.56 34.70 14.46
CA PRO A 640 0.82 35.10 14.72
C PRO A 640 1.80 33.92 14.77
N LEU A 641 1.44 32.81 15.41
CA LEU A 641 2.27 31.62 15.50
C LEU A 641 2.49 30.96 14.14
N ALA A 642 1.46 30.89 13.29
CA ALA A 642 1.61 30.38 11.92
C ALA A 642 2.54 31.27 11.08
N LYS A 643 2.44 32.60 11.22
CA LYS A 643 3.36 33.55 10.56
C LYS A 643 4.79 33.42 11.08
N LEU A 644 4.97 33.25 12.39
CA LEU A 644 6.28 33.00 12.99
C LEU A 644 6.89 31.70 12.46
N ASP A 645 6.08 30.63 12.36
CA ASP A 645 6.47 29.34 11.80
C ASP A 645 6.97 29.45 10.34
N ASP A 646 6.30 30.27 9.51
CA ASP A 646 6.76 30.61 8.15
C ASP A 646 8.05 31.45 8.13
N TYR A 647 8.16 32.42 9.05
CA TYR A 647 9.33 33.30 9.15
C TYR A 647 10.60 32.52 9.52
N VAL A 648 10.50 31.56 10.44
CA VAL A 648 11.64 30.70 10.83
C VAL A 648 11.91 29.56 9.84
N GLY A 649 11.21 29.51 8.71
CA GLY A 649 11.44 28.53 7.64
C GLY A 649 11.01 27.11 7.99
N ARG A 650 10.10 26.91 8.96
CA ARG A 650 9.60 25.57 9.29
C ARG A 650 8.73 25.01 8.18
N GLY A 651 9.06 23.82 7.73
CA GLY A 651 8.49 23.20 6.53
C GLY A 651 9.30 23.42 5.25
N GLU A 652 10.44 24.11 5.30
CA GLU A 652 11.43 24.09 4.21
C GLU A 652 12.19 22.76 4.17
N ILE A 653 12.95 22.51 3.09
CA ILE A 653 13.75 21.30 2.91
C ILE A 653 15.10 21.47 3.62
N ASN A 654 15.43 20.55 4.53
CA ASN A 654 16.75 20.48 5.14
C ASN A 654 17.63 19.46 4.39
N GLN A 655 18.53 19.94 3.55
CA GLN A 655 19.41 19.09 2.74
C GLN A 655 20.30 18.14 3.55
N ILE A 656 20.66 18.49 4.80
CA ILE A 656 21.44 17.58 5.68
C ILE A 656 20.65 16.31 6.02
N LYS A 657 19.32 16.37 5.91
CA LYS A 657 18.40 15.27 6.19
C LYS A 657 17.90 14.55 4.95
N LYS A 658 18.24 15.00 3.74
CA LYS A 658 17.98 14.27 2.49
C LYS A 658 19.05 13.19 2.34
N TRP A 659 18.70 11.95 2.67
CA TRP A 659 19.65 10.81 2.72
C TRP A 659 19.35 9.71 1.70
N TRP A 660 18.18 9.74 1.06
CA TRP A 660 17.75 8.74 0.09
C TRP A 660 18.20 9.11 -1.32
N TRP A 661 18.16 8.12 -2.21
CA TRP A 661 18.40 8.32 -3.63
C TRP A 661 17.10 8.62 -4.36
N ASP A 662 17.16 9.56 -5.31
CA ASP A 662 16.05 9.89 -6.19
C ASP A 662 16.09 8.92 -7.40
N ILE A 663 15.59 7.71 -7.16
CA ILE A 663 15.48 6.64 -8.16
C ILE A 663 14.03 6.17 -8.29
N GLU A 664 13.65 5.77 -9.50
CA GLU A 664 12.28 5.36 -9.84
C GLU A 664 12.24 4.03 -10.61
N LEU A 665 11.14 3.28 -10.44
CA LEU A 665 10.90 2.06 -11.21
C LEU A 665 10.52 2.40 -12.65
N ASN A 666 11.37 2.04 -13.61
CA ASN A 666 11.01 2.03 -15.02
C ASN A 666 10.03 0.87 -15.27
N ARG A 667 8.81 1.19 -15.74
CA ARG A 667 7.74 0.20 -15.97
C ARG A 667 8.05 -0.80 -17.07
N GLU A 668 8.78 -0.40 -18.10
CA GLU A 668 9.05 -1.23 -19.27
C GLU A 668 10.17 -2.22 -18.98
N SER A 669 11.27 -1.76 -18.37
CA SER A 669 12.41 -2.62 -18.06
C SER A 669 12.30 -3.34 -16.72
N GLY A 670 11.48 -2.86 -15.78
CA GLY A 670 11.46 -3.35 -14.40
C GLY A 670 12.69 -2.96 -13.57
N GLN A 671 13.58 -2.13 -14.12
CA GLN A 671 14.79 -1.64 -13.47
C GLN A 671 14.48 -0.36 -12.66
N TYR A 672 15.13 -0.19 -11.51
CA TYR A 672 15.18 1.11 -10.84
C TYR A 672 16.27 1.99 -11.46
N VAL A 673 15.88 3.14 -11.99
CA VAL A 673 16.74 4.08 -12.71
C VAL A 673 16.76 5.44 -12.02
N LEU A 674 17.69 6.32 -12.38
CA LEU A 674 17.67 7.71 -11.90
C LEU A 674 16.36 8.39 -12.27
N ALA A 675 15.72 9.05 -11.30
CA ALA A 675 14.45 9.72 -11.52
C ALA A 675 14.59 10.87 -12.52
N LYS A 676 13.68 10.95 -13.49
CA LYS A 676 13.68 12.03 -14.50
C LYS A 676 13.37 13.40 -13.88
N ALA A 677 12.58 13.41 -12.80
CA ALA A 677 12.19 14.61 -12.09
C ALA A 677 11.99 14.32 -10.60
N THR A 678 12.21 15.33 -9.75
CA THR A 678 11.98 15.27 -8.31
C THR A 678 11.31 16.55 -7.84
N HIS A 679 10.25 16.43 -7.03
CA HIS A 679 9.66 17.58 -6.37
C HIS A 679 10.56 18.12 -5.25
N GLU A 680 10.93 19.40 -5.31
CA GLU A 680 11.72 20.10 -4.30
C GLU A 680 11.02 21.40 -3.85
N ARG A 681 9.82 21.27 -3.26
CA ARG A 681 8.94 22.41 -3.00
C ARG A 681 9.34 23.18 -1.74
N GLY A 682 9.74 24.44 -1.92
CA GLY A 682 9.82 25.44 -0.86
C GLY A 682 8.45 25.85 -0.29
N LEU A 683 8.42 26.78 0.66
CA LEU A 683 7.16 27.34 1.20
C LEU A 683 6.57 28.38 0.25
N THR A 684 5.25 28.33 0.03
CA THR A 684 4.55 29.31 -0.82
C THR A 684 4.00 30.46 0.04
N LYS A 685 4.89 31.30 0.59
CA LYS A 685 4.55 32.30 1.63
C LYS A 685 3.60 33.40 1.16
N ASP A 686 3.65 33.75 -0.13
CA ASP A 686 2.89 34.87 -0.71
C ASP A 686 1.51 34.49 -1.26
N LEU A 687 1.16 33.20 -1.25
CA LEU A 687 -0.14 32.75 -1.74
C LEU A 687 -1.27 33.09 -0.76
N ASP A 688 -2.12 34.03 -1.15
CA ASP A 688 -3.39 34.35 -0.47
C ASP A 688 -4.50 33.41 -0.91
N LEU A 689 -4.67 32.30 -0.18
CA LEU A 689 -5.71 31.30 -0.48
C LEU A 689 -7.07 31.72 0.08
N LYS A 690 -7.97 32.13 -0.81
CA LYS A 690 -9.36 32.51 -0.49
C LYS A 690 -10.30 31.31 -0.62
N TYR A 691 -11.24 31.19 0.31
CA TYR A 691 -12.19 30.07 0.34
C TYR A 691 -13.17 30.14 -0.83
N GLU A 692 -13.58 31.36 -1.22
CA GLU A 692 -14.57 31.62 -2.25
C GLU A 692 -14.07 31.21 -3.65
N ASP A 693 -12.75 31.16 -3.83
CA ASP A 693 -12.08 30.76 -5.06
C ASP A 693 -11.82 29.24 -5.12
N GLN A 694 -12.11 28.48 -4.05
CA GLN A 694 -11.91 27.04 -4.01
C GLN A 694 -13.11 26.25 -4.54
N THR A 695 -12.86 25.44 -5.56
CA THR A 695 -13.80 24.41 -6.03
C THR A 695 -13.44 23.06 -5.42
N LEU A 696 -14.25 22.59 -4.47
CA LEU A 696 -14.09 21.31 -3.76
C LEU A 696 -15.30 20.40 -4.02
N ALA A 697 -15.07 19.09 -4.07
CA ALA A 697 -16.10 18.07 -4.25
C ALA A 697 -16.17 17.11 -3.06
N VAL A 698 -17.39 16.64 -2.74
CA VAL A 698 -17.64 15.58 -1.75
C VAL A 698 -18.63 14.56 -2.26
N TYR A 699 -18.56 13.36 -1.69
CA TYR A 699 -19.41 12.22 -2.05
C TYR A 699 -20.05 11.68 -0.77
N PRO A 700 -21.19 12.23 -0.33
CA PRO A 700 -21.91 11.73 0.84
C PRO A 700 -22.43 10.30 0.61
N ALA A 701 -22.97 9.67 1.65
CA ALA A 701 -23.29 8.23 1.63
C ALA A 701 -24.23 7.80 0.48
N ASP A 702 -25.14 8.66 0.04
CA ASP A 702 -26.06 8.42 -1.07
C ASP A 702 -25.37 8.40 -2.46
N LYS A 703 -24.14 8.91 -2.56
CA LYS A 703 -23.32 8.98 -3.78
C LYS A 703 -22.12 8.02 -3.76
N MET A 704 -22.04 7.18 -2.73
CA MET A 704 -21.00 6.15 -2.64
C MET A 704 -21.35 4.95 -3.53
N PRO A 705 -20.34 4.21 -4.01
CA PRO A 705 -20.57 3.04 -4.85
C PRO A 705 -21.34 1.95 -4.08
N LYS A 706 -22.07 1.13 -4.84
CA LYS A 706 -22.62 -0.14 -4.36
C LYS A 706 -21.48 -1.07 -3.86
N PRO A 707 -21.77 -2.07 -3.02
CA PRO A 707 -20.74 -2.93 -2.42
C PRO A 707 -20.04 -3.89 -3.39
N PHE A 708 -20.52 -3.98 -4.64
CA PHE A 708 -20.05 -4.96 -5.62
C PHE A 708 -18.79 -4.49 -6.36
N PRO A 709 -17.97 -5.43 -6.87
CA PRO A 709 -16.76 -5.15 -7.65
C PRO A 709 -17.07 -4.68 -9.08
N LEU A 710 -17.89 -3.64 -9.21
CA LEU A 710 -18.27 -3.01 -10.46
C LEU A 710 -17.70 -1.59 -10.54
N VAL A 711 -17.50 -1.11 -11.77
CA VAL A 711 -17.09 0.27 -12.03
C VAL A 711 -18.24 1.22 -11.65
N HIS A 712 -17.92 2.26 -10.88
CA HIS A 712 -18.84 3.34 -10.53
C HIS A 712 -18.17 4.69 -10.79
N ILE A 713 -18.34 5.18 -12.02
CA ILE A 713 -17.77 6.47 -12.45
C ILE A 713 -18.18 7.59 -11.50
N LEU A 714 -17.21 8.41 -11.12
CA LEU A 714 -17.43 9.58 -10.29
C LEU A 714 -18.13 10.69 -11.07
N ASN A 715 -19.15 11.29 -10.46
CA ASN A 715 -19.75 12.53 -10.95
C ASN A 715 -19.19 13.72 -10.16
N ARG A 716 -18.16 14.38 -10.70
CA ARG A 716 -17.49 15.48 -10.01
C ARG A 716 -18.34 16.75 -9.91
N GLU A 717 -19.10 17.09 -10.94
CA GLU A 717 -20.00 18.27 -10.93
C GLU A 717 -21.04 18.16 -9.82
N GLU A 718 -21.64 16.98 -9.70
CA GLU A 718 -22.52 16.68 -8.58
C GLU A 718 -21.79 16.79 -7.25
N GLY A 719 -20.59 16.22 -7.12
CA GLY A 719 -19.79 16.35 -5.90
C GLY A 719 -19.50 17.80 -5.49
N ILE A 720 -19.29 18.70 -6.46
CA ILE A 720 -19.11 20.14 -6.23
C ILE A 720 -20.39 20.79 -5.71
N LEU A 721 -21.54 20.45 -6.31
CA LEU A 721 -22.84 20.93 -5.83
C LEU A 721 -23.10 20.45 -4.39
N ARG A 722 -22.86 19.16 -4.12
CA ARG A 722 -23.02 18.56 -2.78
C ARG A 722 -22.13 19.22 -1.73
N TYR A 723 -20.92 19.69 -2.10
CA TYR A 723 -20.06 20.43 -1.17
C TYR A 723 -20.69 21.77 -0.77
N LYS A 724 -21.28 22.49 -1.72
CA LYS A 724 -21.92 23.79 -1.49
C LYS A 724 -23.21 23.68 -0.65
N GLU A 725 -23.87 22.53 -0.70
CA GLU A 725 -25.09 22.23 0.05
C GLU A 725 -24.82 21.78 1.50
N LEU A 726 -23.56 21.52 1.88
CA LEU A 726 -23.26 21.07 3.24
C LEU A 726 -23.62 22.16 4.26
N LEU A 727 -24.30 21.74 5.32
CA LEU A 727 -24.69 22.62 6.42
C LEU A 727 -23.50 22.98 7.31
N THR A 728 -23.53 24.16 7.88
CA THR A 728 -22.69 24.48 9.04
C THR A 728 -23.13 23.68 10.27
N PRO A 729 -22.24 23.44 11.25
CA PRO A 729 -22.61 22.77 12.49
C PRO A 729 -23.72 23.48 13.27
N GLU A 730 -23.84 24.80 13.16
CA GLU A 730 -24.90 25.57 13.83
C GLU A 730 -26.27 25.38 13.17
N GLU A 731 -26.34 25.46 11.84
CA GLU A 731 -27.57 25.17 11.07
C GLU A 731 -28.06 23.75 11.34
N TYR A 732 -27.15 22.78 11.36
CA TYR A 732 -27.47 21.39 11.67
C TYR A 732 -28.10 21.21 13.06
N ARG A 733 -27.54 21.86 14.09
CA ARG A 733 -28.12 21.81 15.45
C ARG A 733 -29.50 22.46 15.51
N LYS A 734 -29.70 23.61 14.85
CA LYS A 734 -31.00 24.28 14.77
C LYS A 734 -32.07 23.39 14.13
N ARG A 735 -31.72 22.61 13.09
CA ARG A 735 -32.64 21.64 12.48
C ARG A 735 -33.00 20.49 13.43
N ILE A 736 -32.01 19.95 14.16
CA ILE A 736 -32.28 18.93 15.20
C ILE A 736 -33.22 19.44 16.28
N GLU A 737 -32.98 20.66 16.78
CA GLU A 737 -33.81 21.28 17.84
C GLU A 737 -35.26 21.49 17.39
N LYS A 738 -35.49 21.70 16.09
CA LYS A 738 -36.82 21.79 15.48
C LYS A 738 -37.46 20.43 15.14
N GLY A 739 -36.75 19.32 15.31
CA GLY A 739 -37.20 17.99 14.90
C GLY A 739 -37.13 17.72 13.38
N GLU A 740 -36.45 18.58 12.61
CA GLU A 740 -36.30 18.49 11.16
C GLU A 740 -35.17 17.50 10.78
N THR A 741 -35.36 16.21 11.10
CA THR A 741 -34.26 15.22 11.05
C THR A 741 -34.30 14.22 9.90
N HIS A 742 -35.34 14.23 9.06
CA HIS A 742 -35.58 13.19 8.05
C HIS A 742 -34.56 13.17 6.91
N ASP A 743 -34.11 14.33 6.46
CA ASP A 743 -33.21 14.56 5.32
C ASP A 743 -31.85 15.15 5.76
N LEU A 744 -31.57 15.12 7.06
CA LEU A 744 -30.41 15.80 7.66
C LEU A 744 -29.08 15.13 7.29
N VAL A 745 -29.09 13.81 7.11
CA VAL A 745 -27.93 13.02 6.68
C VAL A 745 -28.33 12.13 5.51
N PRO A 746 -27.65 12.24 4.35
CA PRO A 746 -27.89 11.36 3.22
C PRO A 746 -27.68 9.89 3.61
N GLN A 747 -28.59 9.02 3.21
CA GLN A 747 -28.53 7.59 3.52
C GLN A 747 -27.86 6.84 2.36
N ALA A 748 -27.10 5.79 2.68
CA ALA A 748 -26.55 4.91 1.66
C ALA A 748 -27.69 4.26 0.86
N PRO A 749 -27.54 4.12 -0.48
CA PRO A 749 -28.57 3.49 -1.29
C PRO A 749 -28.76 2.04 -0.84
N ARG A 750 -30.03 1.61 -0.69
CA ARG A 750 -30.34 0.21 -0.45
C ARG A 750 -29.97 -0.62 -1.67
N VAL A 751 -29.40 -1.79 -1.44
CA VAL A 751 -29.17 -2.78 -2.48
C VAL A 751 -30.46 -3.59 -2.61
N GLU A 752 -31.25 -3.30 -3.64
CA GLU A 752 -32.48 -4.05 -3.96
C GLU A 752 -32.18 -5.05 -5.09
N GLY A 753 -32.77 -6.25 -5.01
CA GLY A 753 -32.58 -7.34 -5.98
C GLY A 753 -31.33 -8.18 -5.75
N GLU A 754 -31.12 -9.17 -6.62
CA GLU A 754 -29.90 -9.98 -6.60
C GLU A 754 -28.66 -9.16 -7.00
N PRO A 755 -27.49 -9.46 -6.41
CA PRO A 755 -26.23 -8.87 -6.85
C PRO A 755 -26.03 -9.00 -8.37
N PRO A 756 -25.58 -7.96 -9.08
CA PRO A 756 -25.26 -8.00 -10.51
C PRO A 756 -23.97 -8.79 -10.82
N VAL A 757 -23.51 -9.62 -9.87
CA VAL A 757 -22.30 -10.44 -9.91
C VAL A 757 -22.56 -11.72 -9.13
N ILE A 758 -21.93 -12.81 -9.56
CA ILE A 758 -22.02 -14.11 -8.90
C ILE A 758 -20.73 -14.36 -8.11
N GLN A 759 -20.84 -14.75 -6.85
CA GLN A 759 -19.70 -15.24 -6.08
C GLN A 759 -19.44 -16.70 -6.40
N VAL A 760 -18.23 -16.99 -6.88
CA VAL A 760 -17.82 -18.33 -7.28
C VAL A 760 -16.51 -18.73 -6.61
N GLU A 761 -16.25 -20.03 -6.60
CA GLU A 761 -14.98 -20.59 -6.19
C GLU A 761 -14.42 -21.54 -7.25
N VAL A 762 -13.09 -21.63 -7.30
CA VAL A 762 -12.40 -22.61 -8.15
C VAL A 762 -12.60 -24.00 -7.56
N LYS A 763 -13.45 -24.80 -8.20
CA LYS A 763 -13.71 -26.21 -7.84
C LYS A 763 -12.54 -27.10 -8.22
N GLU A 764 -12.01 -26.87 -9.43
CA GLU A 764 -10.92 -27.64 -10.01
C GLU A 764 -10.07 -26.79 -10.96
N ARG A 765 -8.79 -27.16 -11.10
CA ARG A 765 -7.84 -26.55 -12.03
C ARG A 765 -6.98 -27.66 -12.64
N GLU A 766 -6.79 -27.58 -13.94
CA GLU A 766 -5.93 -28.47 -14.70
C GLU A 766 -4.93 -27.63 -15.51
N ASP A 767 -3.62 -27.87 -15.33
CA ASP A 767 -2.57 -27.21 -16.10
C ASP A 767 -2.20 -28.09 -17.29
N TYR A 768 -2.46 -27.61 -18.52
CA TYR A 768 -2.04 -28.32 -19.73
C TYR A 768 -0.57 -28.07 -20.04
N SER A 769 -0.12 -26.84 -19.79
CA SER A 769 1.26 -26.38 -19.91
C SER A 769 1.48 -25.15 -19.03
N THR A 770 2.67 -24.54 -19.09
CA THR A 770 2.91 -23.23 -18.47
C THR A 770 2.15 -22.09 -19.17
N GLU A 771 1.66 -22.32 -20.40
CA GLU A 771 1.00 -21.34 -21.24
C GLU A 771 -0.54 -21.46 -21.20
N GLN A 772 -1.11 -22.61 -20.84
CA GLN A 772 -2.56 -22.85 -20.90
C GLN A 772 -3.06 -23.70 -19.72
N PHE A 773 -4.20 -23.31 -19.16
CA PHE A 773 -4.84 -24.05 -18.07
C PHE A 773 -6.37 -23.93 -18.11
N LYS A 774 -7.06 -24.92 -17.55
CA LYS A 774 -8.51 -24.97 -17.36
C LYS A 774 -8.86 -24.66 -15.92
N VAL A 775 -9.97 -23.95 -15.72
CA VAL A 775 -10.56 -23.68 -14.41
C VAL A 775 -12.04 -24.02 -14.43
N GLU A 776 -12.49 -24.80 -13.45
CA GLU A 776 -13.90 -25.03 -13.18
C GLU A 776 -14.35 -24.16 -12.00
N LEU A 777 -15.43 -23.40 -12.21
CA LEU A 777 -16.02 -22.50 -11.23
C LEU A 777 -17.37 -23.04 -10.77
N SER A 778 -17.63 -23.03 -9.47
CA SER A 778 -18.96 -23.32 -8.90
C SER A 778 -19.44 -22.18 -8.02
N ARG A 779 -20.77 -22.04 -7.87
CA ARG A 779 -21.36 -21.02 -7.00
C ARG A 779 -21.00 -21.29 -5.54
N ARG A 780 -20.61 -20.25 -4.82
CA ARG A 780 -20.06 -20.39 -3.44
C ARG A 780 -21.09 -20.89 -2.43
N ASP A 781 -22.36 -20.57 -2.64
CA ASP A 781 -23.46 -21.00 -1.76
C ASP A 781 -24.06 -22.35 -2.17
N GLY A 782 -23.51 -23.00 -3.21
CA GLY A 782 -23.85 -24.36 -3.61
C GLY A 782 -25.07 -24.50 -4.52
N GLU A 783 -25.82 -23.43 -4.81
CA GLU A 783 -26.89 -23.52 -5.81
C GLU A 783 -26.33 -23.53 -7.24
N PRO A 784 -27.14 -23.95 -8.23
CA PRO A 784 -26.75 -23.89 -9.63
C PRO A 784 -26.36 -22.48 -10.10
N LEU A 785 -25.42 -22.42 -11.04
CA LEU A 785 -25.10 -21.20 -11.78
C LEU A 785 -26.24 -20.88 -12.77
N PRO A 786 -26.42 -19.62 -13.19
CA PRO A 786 -27.38 -19.29 -14.23
C PRO A 786 -27.13 -20.05 -15.53
N GLU A 787 -28.18 -20.36 -16.28
CA GLU A 787 -28.05 -20.93 -17.62
C GLU A 787 -27.34 -19.92 -18.56
N PHE A 788 -26.62 -20.44 -19.56
CA PHE A 788 -25.97 -19.63 -20.59
C PHE A 788 -26.20 -20.24 -21.96
N THR A 789 -26.05 -19.45 -23.03
CA THR A 789 -26.15 -19.94 -24.41
C THR A 789 -24.76 -20.13 -25.01
N ALA A 790 -24.60 -21.08 -25.92
CA ALA A 790 -23.32 -21.34 -26.60
C ALA A 790 -22.72 -20.06 -27.21
N GLY A 791 -21.42 -19.84 -26.99
CA GLY A 791 -20.71 -18.60 -27.34
C GLY A 791 -20.68 -17.54 -26.23
N SER A 792 -21.38 -17.77 -25.10
CA SER A 792 -21.35 -16.82 -23.98
C SER A 792 -19.98 -16.71 -23.32
N HIS A 793 -19.70 -15.54 -22.74
CA HIS A 793 -18.56 -15.29 -21.87
C HIS A 793 -19.01 -14.69 -20.54
N VAL A 794 -18.10 -14.70 -19.56
CA VAL A 794 -18.24 -14.01 -18.28
C VAL A 794 -17.06 -13.08 -18.04
N ASP A 795 -17.30 -11.97 -17.35
CA ASP A 795 -16.23 -11.15 -16.81
C ASP A 795 -15.77 -11.74 -15.49
N VAL A 796 -14.49 -12.08 -15.37
CA VAL A 796 -13.86 -12.56 -14.13
C VAL A 796 -13.10 -11.42 -13.47
N VAL A 797 -13.37 -11.16 -12.19
CA VAL A 797 -12.58 -10.25 -11.35
C VAL A 797 -11.38 -11.00 -10.78
N ILE A 798 -10.28 -11.03 -11.53
CA ILE A 798 -9.04 -11.71 -11.12
C ILE A 798 -8.45 -11.01 -9.88
N ALA A 799 -8.43 -9.68 -9.93
CA ALA A 799 -8.10 -8.75 -8.85
C ALA A 799 -8.84 -7.42 -9.14
N PRO A 800 -8.93 -6.47 -8.18
CA PRO A 800 -9.63 -5.19 -8.39
C PRO A 800 -9.18 -4.43 -9.65
N GLU A 801 -7.88 -4.48 -9.99
CA GLU A 801 -7.29 -3.87 -11.18
C GLU A 801 -7.36 -4.72 -12.46
N PHE A 802 -7.84 -5.96 -12.37
CA PHE A 802 -7.86 -6.94 -13.46
C PHE A 802 -9.23 -7.61 -13.59
N GLN A 803 -10.10 -7.00 -14.40
CA GLN A 803 -11.32 -7.64 -14.90
C GLN A 803 -11.09 -8.08 -16.35
N ARG A 804 -11.37 -9.35 -16.67
CA ARG A 804 -11.16 -9.92 -18.02
C ARG A 804 -12.33 -10.81 -18.42
N GLN A 805 -12.64 -10.80 -19.70
CA GLN A 805 -13.63 -11.68 -20.31
C GLN A 805 -13.02 -13.05 -20.60
N PHE A 806 -13.76 -14.10 -20.31
CA PHE A 806 -13.42 -15.47 -20.68
C PHE A 806 -14.67 -16.18 -21.20
N SER A 807 -14.57 -16.74 -22.40
CA SER A 807 -15.62 -17.55 -23.01
C SER A 807 -15.86 -18.83 -22.17
N LEU A 808 -17.12 -19.21 -22.04
CA LEU A 808 -17.53 -20.43 -21.35
C LEU A 808 -17.32 -21.62 -22.29
N ALA A 809 -16.49 -22.57 -21.86
CA ALA A 809 -16.10 -23.75 -22.64
C ALA A 809 -16.81 -25.04 -22.19
N GLY A 810 -17.77 -24.94 -21.26
CA GLY A 810 -18.52 -26.08 -20.75
C GLY A 810 -19.76 -26.39 -21.58
N ASP A 811 -20.45 -27.46 -21.19
CA ASP A 811 -21.78 -27.79 -21.69
C ASP A 811 -22.80 -26.74 -21.18
N PRO A 812 -23.54 -26.03 -22.06
CA PRO A 812 -24.58 -25.09 -21.67
C PRO A 812 -25.66 -25.66 -20.73
N ASP A 813 -25.93 -26.97 -20.79
CA ASP A 813 -26.93 -27.64 -19.92
C ASP A 813 -26.36 -28.03 -18.53
N ASP A 814 -25.03 -27.96 -18.31
CA ASP A 814 -24.40 -28.22 -17.00
C ASP A 814 -24.30 -26.94 -16.18
N ASN A 815 -25.36 -26.62 -15.45
CA ASN A 815 -25.39 -25.46 -14.54
C ASN A 815 -24.68 -25.71 -13.19
N SER A 816 -24.06 -26.88 -12.97
CA SER A 816 -23.33 -27.16 -11.73
C SER A 816 -21.95 -26.49 -11.70
N ARG A 817 -21.44 -26.07 -12.85
CA ARG A 817 -20.13 -25.43 -13.01
C ARG A 817 -20.03 -24.62 -14.30
N TYR A 818 -19.18 -23.60 -14.29
CA TYR A 818 -18.69 -22.96 -15.50
C TYR A 818 -17.25 -23.39 -15.76
N VAL A 819 -16.92 -23.67 -17.02
CA VAL A 819 -15.57 -24.09 -17.44
C VAL A 819 -14.92 -22.97 -18.23
N LEU A 820 -13.72 -22.55 -17.81
CA LEU A 820 -12.93 -21.52 -18.47
C LEU A 820 -11.62 -22.12 -19.00
N GLY A 821 -11.25 -21.78 -20.22
CA GLY A 821 -9.90 -22.00 -20.75
C GLY A 821 -9.12 -20.70 -20.76
N VAL A 822 -7.91 -20.72 -20.19
CA VAL A 822 -7.11 -19.50 -20.01
C VAL A 822 -5.73 -19.66 -20.64
N GLN A 823 -5.37 -18.68 -21.48
CA GLN A 823 -4.01 -18.50 -21.99
C GLN A 823 -3.21 -17.61 -21.02
N ASN A 824 -2.12 -18.12 -20.46
CA ASN A 824 -1.16 -17.38 -19.65
C ASN A 824 -0.24 -16.54 -20.55
N GLU A 825 -0.44 -15.22 -20.55
CA GLU A 825 0.40 -14.27 -21.28
C GLU A 825 1.40 -13.62 -20.31
N THR A 826 2.67 -14.00 -20.38
CA THR A 826 3.72 -13.48 -19.49
C THR A 826 4.12 -12.04 -19.81
N GLU A 827 4.00 -11.61 -21.07
CA GLU A 827 4.30 -10.24 -21.52
C GLU A 827 3.03 -9.38 -21.70
N GLY A 828 1.87 -9.89 -21.28
CA GLY A 828 0.58 -9.24 -21.46
C GLY A 828 0.23 -8.20 -20.40
N ARG A 829 -1.04 -7.78 -20.35
CA ARG A 829 -1.56 -6.78 -19.38
C ARG A 829 -1.61 -7.27 -17.92
N GLY A 830 -0.93 -8.37 -17.57
CA GLY A 830 -0.77 -8.92 -16.20
C GLY A 830 -1.91 -9.78 -15.65
N GLY A 831 -3.13 -9.67 -16.19
CA GLY A 831 -4.31 -10.37 -15.67
C GLY A 831 -4.22 -11.90 -15.74
N SER A 832 -3.98 -12.47 -16.92
CA SER A 832 -3.90 -13.92 -17.12
C SER A 832 -2.70 -14.55 -16.40
N ASN A 833 -1.56 -13.86 -16.36
CA ASN A 833 -0.41 -14.30 -15.57
C ASN A 833 -0.72 -14.35 -14.08
N LEU A 834 -1.38 -13.33 -13.54
CA LEU A 834 -1.80 -13.34 -12.14
C LEU A 834 -2.79 -14.48 -11.87
N MET A 835 -3.76 -14.70 -12.76
CA MET A 835 -4.70 -15.82 -12.67
C MET A 835 -3.97 -17.17 -12.66
N TYR A 836 -2.98 -17.37 -13.54
CA TYR A 836 -2.13 -18.57 -13.56
C TYR A 836 -1.43 -18.80 -12.21
N ARG A 837 -1.00 -17.74 -11.53
CA ARG A 837 -0.31 -17.82 -10.23
C ARG A 837 -1.24 -18.07 -9.05
N ILE A 838 -2.46 -17.51 -9.03
CA ILE A 838 -3.31 -17.52 -7.81
C ILE A 838 -4.61 -18.33 -7.91
N PHE A 839 -5.11 -18.67 -9.10
CA PHE A 839 -6.35 -19.45 -9.24
C PHE A 839 -6.06 -20.93 -9.01
N ARG A 840 -6.01 -21.35 -7.74
CA ARG A 840 -5.95 -22.74 -7.29
C ARG A 840 -7.29 -23.15 -6.68
N LYS A 841 -7.50 -24.46 -6.49
CA LYS A 841 -8.71 -25.00 -5.84
C LYS A 841 -9.04 -24.26 -4.54
N GLY A 842 -10.30 -23.88 -4.37
CA GLY A 842 -10.81 -23.09 -3.24
C GLY A 842 -10.66 -21.57 -3.38
N ARG A 843 -9.97 -21.06 -4.42
CA ARG A 843 -9.86 -19.61 -4.67
C ARG A 843 -11.25 -19.03 -4.94
N LYS A 844 -11.63 -18.03 -4.15
CA LYS A 844 -12.89 -17.28 -4.30
C LYS A 844 -12.71 -16.06 -5.22
N THR A 845 -13.71 -15.77 -6.05
CA THR A 845 -13.76 -14.59 -6.96
C THR A 845 -15.21 -14.21 -7.29
N HIS A 846 -15.39 -13.15 -8.07
CA HIS A 846 -16.67 -12.70 -8.62
C HIS A 846 -16.65 -12.80 -10.13
N ILE A 847 -17.79 -13.20 -10.70
CA ILE A 847 -18.03 -13.16 -12.14
C ILE A 847 -19.28 -12.35 -12.48
N SER A 848 -19.37 -11.82 -13.70
CA SER A 848 -20.64 -11.28 -14.22
C SER A 848 -21.66 -12.40 -14.47
N LEU A 849 -22.91 -12.02 -14.72
CA LEU A 849 -23.84 -12.90 -15.44
C LEU A 849 -23.26 -13.22 -16.85
N PRO A 850 -23.59 -14.38 -17.44
CA PRO A 850 -23.21 -14.69 -18.82
C PRO A 850 -23.74 -13.63 -19.79
N ARG A 851 -22.90 -13.24 -20.75
CA ARG A 851 -23.29 -12.40 -21.89
C ARG A 851 -22.84 -13.09 -23.16
N ASN A 852 -23.65 -12.98 -24.22
CA ASN A 852 -23.34 -13.57 -25.50
C ASN A 852 -23.22 -12.47 -26.56
N HIS A 853 -22.05 -12.40 -27.19
CA HIS A 853 -21.80 -11.55 -28.36
C HIS A 853 -21.38 -12.38 -29.58
N PHE A 854 -21.39 -13.70 -29.43
CA PHE A 854 -20.98 -14.68 -30.42
C PHE A 854 -22.06 -15.77 -30.49
N GLU A 855 -23.30 -15.32 -30.73
CA GLU A 855 -24.48 -16.17 -30.68
C GLU A 855 -24.48 -17.20 -31.83
N LEU A 856 -24.88 -18.43 -31.51
CA LEU A 856 -25.05 -19.50 -32.48
C LEU A 856 -26.42 -19.39 -33.16
N ASP A 857 -26.45 -19.10 -34.47
CA ASP A 857 -27.65 -19.23 -35.29
C ASP A 857 -28.05 -20.72 -35.35
N GLN A 858 -29.27 -21.05 -34.93
CA GLN A 858 -29.76 -22.44 -34.86
C GLN A 858 -30.46 -22.91 -36.17
N ASN A 859 -30.65 -22.01 -37.14
CA ASN A 859 -31.37 -22.28 -38.38
C ASN A 859 -30.50 -22.88 -39.48
N GLY A 860 -29.18 -22.93 -39.29
CA GLY A 860 -28.23 -23.56 -40.20
C GLY A 860 -28.44 -25.06 -40.40
N LYS A 861 -27.99 -25.52 -41.57
CA LYS A 861 -27.96 -26.93 -42.01
C LYS A 861 -26.60 -27.58 -41.73
N PHE A 862 -25.52 -26.80 -41.80
CA PHE A 862 -24.16 -27.25 -41.54
C PHE A 862 -23.33 -26.12 -40.90
N TYR A 863 -22.44 -26.47 -39.99
CA TYR A 863 -21.62 -25.53 -39.24
C TYR A 863 -20.14 -25.90 -39.32
N LEU A 864 -19.31 -24.93 -39.71
CA LEU A 864 -17.86 -25.07 -39.71
C LEU A 864 -17.28 -24.25 -38.55
N LEU A 865 -16.74 -24.92 -37.55
CA LEU A 865 -16.14 -24.28 -36.37
C LEU A 865 -14.62 -24.29 -36.53
N MET A 866 -14.00 -23.11 -36.61
CA MET A 866 -12.57 -22.92 -36.88
C MET A 866 -11.86 -22.35 -35.65
N ALA A 867 -11.14 -23.20 -34.92
CA ALA A 867 -10.49 -22.85 -33.65
C ALA A 867 -8.96 -22.70 -33.77
N GLY A 868 -8.43 -21.56 -33.33
CA GLY A 868 -6.99 -21.33 -33.20
C GLY A 868 -6.54 -21.19 -31.74
N GLY A 869 -5.73 -22.11 -31.22
CA GLY A 869 -5.17 -22.03 -29.86
C GLY A 869 -6.25 -22.05 -28.76
N ILE A 870 -6.27 -21.07 -27.86
CA ILE A 870 -7.33 -20.96 -26.83
C ILE A 870 -8.69 -20.53 -27.41
N GLY A 871 -8.71 -20.12 -28.69
CA GLY A 871 -9.89 -19.91 -29.56
C GLY A 871 -10.93 -21.02 -29.55
N VAL A 872 -10.53 -22.22 -29.13
CA VAL A 872 -11.41 -23.39 -29.03
C VAL A 872 -12.51 -23.22 -27.98
N THR A 873 -12.32 -22.35 -26.97
CA THR A 873 -13.23 -22.21 -25.82
C THR A 873 -14.70 -21.94 -26.17
N PRO A 874 -15.08 -20.84 -26.88
CA PRO A 874 -16.47 -20.63 -27.25
C PRO A 874 -17.00 -21.72 -28.21
N LEU A 875 -16.13 -22.27 -29.07
CA LEU A 875 -16.50 -23.26 -30.09
C LEU A 875 -16.81 -24.63 -29.48
N ILE A 876 -16.25 -24.99 -28.33
CA ILE A 876 -16.65 -26.19 -27.56
C ILE A 876 -18.11 -26.07 -27.14
N SER A 877 -18.52 -24.94 -26.57
CA SER A 877 -19.92 -24.74 -26.15
C SER A 877 -20.90 -24.81 -27.34
N MET A 878 -20.48 -24.31 -28.51
CA MET A 878 -21.25 -24.44 -29.75
C MET A 878 -21.35 -25.88 -30.22
N ALA A 879 -20.27 -26.65 -30.17
CA ALA A 879 -20.28 -28.07 -30.54
C ALA A 879 -21.20 -28.90 -29.62
N HIS A 880 -21.22 -28.63 -28.32
CA HIS A 880 -22.18 -29.23 -27.39
C HIS A 880 -23.63 -28.93 -27.83
N GLU A 881 -23.95 -27.67 -28.08
CA GLU A 881 -25.29 -27.24 -28.48
C GLU A 881 -25.72 -27.83 -29.84
N LEU A 882 -24.82 -27.82 -30.84
CA LEU A 882 -25.10 -28.39 -32.16
C LEU A 882 -25.34 -29.89 -32.11
N ASN A 883 -24.53 -30.62 -31.33
CA ASN A 883 -24.72 -32.05 -31.10
C ASN A 883 -26.08 -32.32 -30.44
N ARG A 884 -26.44 -31.54 -29.42
CA ARG A 884 -27.73 -31.64 -28.72
C ARG A 884 -28.91 -31.39 -29.66
N LEU A 885 -28.79 -30.41 -30.56
CA LEU A 885 -29.79 -30.09 -31.58
C LEU A 885 -29.79 -31.07 -32.77
N GLY A 886 -28.85 -32.02 -32.83
CA GLY A 886 -28.70 -32.97 -33.94
C GLY A 886 -28.29 -32.31 -35.26
N LYS A 887 -27.61 -31.17 -35.21
CA LYS A 887 -27.12 -30.42 -36.38
C LYS A 887 -25.77 -30.99 -36.85
N SER A 888 -25.54 -30.97 -38.16
CA SER A 888 -24.25 -31.41 -38.73
C SER A 888 -23.20 -30.32 -38.56
N PHE A 889 -22.01 -30.67 -38.07
CA PHE A 889 -20.91 -29.73 -37.92
C PHE A 889 -19.53 -30.40 -37.97
N GLU A 890 -18.50 -29.61 -38.23
CA GLU A 890 -17.10 -30.00 -38.10
C GLU A 890 -16.34 -28.95 -37.27
N LEU A 891 -15.50 -29.40 -36.32
CA LEU A 891 -14.63 -28.56 -35.52
C LEU A 891 -13.17 -28.76 -35.95
N HIS A 892 -12.58 -27.76 -36.58
CA HIS A 892 -11.18 -27.76 -36.98
C HIS A 892 -10.34 -27.03 -35.93
N TYR A 893 -9.56 -27.78 -35.16
CA TYR A 893 -8.74 -27.25 -34.08
C TYR A 893 -7.26 -27.21 -34.44
N SER A 894 -6.76 -25.98 -34.65
CA SER A 894 -5.35 -25.69 -34.93
C SER A 894 -4.61 -25.25 -33.67
N THR A 895 -3.54 -25.96 -33.30
CA THR A 895 -2.68 -25.62 -32.16
C THR A 895 -1.21 -25.95 -32.43
N ARG A 896 -0.31 -25.51 -31.53
CA ARG A 896 1.14 -25.65 -31.72
C ARG A 896 1.67 -27.03 -31.36
N ASN A 897 1.28 -27.55 -30.20
CA ASN A 897 1.90 -28.70 -29.54
C ASN A 897 0.92 -29.89 -29.50
N HIS A 898 1.34 -31.04 -30.04
CA HIS A 898 0.52 -32.25 -30.08
C HIS A 898 0.45 -33.02 -28.74
N GLU A 899 1.44 -32.87 -27.86
CA GLU A 899 1.49 -33.53 -26.55
C GLU A 899 0.69 -32.76 -25.49
N GLN A 900 0.67 -31.42 -25.57
CA GLN A 900 0.06 -30.54 -24.56
C GLN A 900 -0.72 -29.40 -25.21
N TYR A 901 -2.04 -29.57 -25.30
CA TYR A 901 -2.97 -28.55 -25.80
C TYR A 901 -4.23 -28.49 -24.94
N ALA A 902 -4.87 -27.31 -24.93
CA ALA A 902 -6.07 -27.07 -24.15
C ALA A 902 -7.21 -28.03 -24.50
N PHE A 903 -7.91 -28.52 -23.47
CA PHE A 903 -9.07 -29.42 -23.57
C PHE A 903 -8.81 -30.77 -24.25
N SER A 904 -7.54 -31.20 -24.35
CA SER A 904 -7.15 -32.44 -25.02
C SER A 904 -7.88 -33.69 -24.51
N ASP A 905 -8.00 -33.85 -23.19
CA ASP A 905 -8.72 -34.97 -22.59
C ASP A 905 -10.24 -34.78 -22.58
N ASP A 906 -10.71 -33.53 -22.52
CA ASP A 906 -12.13 -33.19 -22.55
C ASP A 906 -12.73 -33.52 -23.93
N LEU A 907 -12.09 -33.06 -25.01
CA LEU A 907 -12.52 -33.27 -26.41
C LEU A 907 -12.50 -34.74 -26.85
N ARG A 908 -11.73 -35.61 -26.19
CA ARG A 908 -11.74 -37.06 -26.46
C ARG A 908 -12.91 -37.79 -25.81
N LYS A 909 -13.54 -37.19 -24.80
CA LYS A 909 -14.59 -37.80 -23.97
C LYS A 909 -16.00 -37.35 -24.35
N VAL A 910 -16.14 -36.30 -25.15
CA VAL A 910 -17.44 -35.81 -25.63
C VAL A 910 -18.03 -36.72 -26.71
N ASP A 911 -19.36 -36.82 -26.76
CA ASP A 911 -20.08 -37.70 -27.71
C ASP A 911 -19.85 -37.32 -29.19
N TRP A 912 -19.45 -36.07 -29.44
CA TRP A 912 -19.17 -35.53 -30.76
C TRP A 912 -17.66 -35.53 -31.10
N ALA A 913 -16.83 -36.29 -30.39
CA ALA A 913 -15.38 -36.35 -30.61
C ALA A 913 -14.99 -36.67 -32.07
N SER A 914 -15.83 -37.43 -32.80
CA SER A 914 -15.60 -37.76 -34.21
C SER A 914 -15.76 -36.57 -35.17
N ALA A 915 -16.38 -35.47 -34.73
CA ALA A 915 -16.50 -34.24 -35.52
C ALA A 915 -15.28 -33.31 -35.39
N VAL A 916 -14.27 -33.69 -34.60
CA VAL A 916 -13.08 -32.87 -34.33
C VAL A 916 -11.91 -33.27 -35.21
N ASN A 917 -11.40 -32.30 -35.97
CA ASN A 917 -10.23 -32.42 -36.83
C ASN A 917 -9.06 -31.62 -36.22
N TYR A 918 -7.95 -32.29 -35.91
CA TYR A 918 -6.80 -31.66 -35.24
C TYR A 918 -5.66 -31.32 -36.21
N TYR A 919 -5.07 -30.14 -36.03
CA TYR A 919 -3.92 -29.67 -36.78
C TYR A 919 -2.83 -29.18 -35.81
N PHE A 920 -1.70 -29.89 -35.80
CA PHE A 920 -0.60 -29.65 -34.87
C PHE A 920 0.64 -29.12 -35.58
N SER A 921 1.08 -27.95 -35.14
CA SER A 921 2.13 -27.22 -35.84
C SER A 921 3.48 -27.91 -35.83
N ASP A 922 3.81 -28.50 -34.70
CA ASP A 922 5.05 -29.21 -34.38
C ASP A 922 5.17 -30.55 -35.11
N MET A 923 4.04 -31.11 -35.55
CA MET A 923 3.93 -32.32 -36.37
C MET A 923 3.79 -32.02 -37.86
N ASP A 924 4.04 -30.77 -38.26
CA ASP A 924 3.86 -30.28 -39.64
C ASP A 924 2.45 -30.52 -40.21
N SER A 925 1.44 -30.58 -39.33
CA SER A 925 0.03 -30.73 -39.69
C SER A 925 -0.65 -29.35 -39.61
N ARG A 926 -1.00 -28.77 -40.77
CA ARG A 926 -1.71 -27.50 -40.89
C ARG A 926 -3.06 -27.70 -41.58
N ALA A 927 -4.08 -26.97 -41.13
CA ALA A 927 -5.33 -26.86 -41.85
C ALA A 927 -5.08 -26.15 -43.20
N ARG A 928 -5.21 -26.89 -44.30
CA ARG A 928 -5.19 -26.32 -45.65
C ARG A 928 -6.55 -25.70 -45.91
N LEU A 929 -6.67 -24.39 -45.70
CA LEU A 929 -7.95 -23.69 -45.65
C LEU A 929 -8.74 -23.84 -46.95
N GLU A 930 -8.07 -23.91 -48.10
CA GLU A 930 -8.65 -24.14 -49.41
C GLU A 930 -9.34 -25.51 -49.58
N GLU A 931 -8.92 -26.51 -48.79
CA GLU A 931 -9.49 -27.86 -48.75
C GLU A 931 -10.56 -27.97 -47.64
N VAL A 932 -10.29 -27.37 -46.49
CA VAL A 932 -11.15 -27.43 -45.30
C VAL A 932 -12.40 -26.56 -45.45
N ILE A 933 -12.29 -25.39 -46.07
CA ILE A 933 -13.41 -24.46 -46.25
C ILE A 933 -14.08 -24.76 -47.60
N PRO A 934 -15.31 -25.32 -47.61
CA PRO A 934 -16.02 -25.63 -48.84
C PRO A 934 -16.53 -24.35 -49.51
N ALA A 935 -16.96 -24.47 -50.77
CA ALA A 935 -17.76 -23.42 -51.40
C ALA A 935 -19.07 -23.24 -50.63
N TYR A 936 -19.54 -22.00 -50.51
CA TYR A 936 -20.77 -21.70 -49.77
C TYR A 936 -21.99 -22.45 -50.32
N GLN A 937 -22.84 -22.92 -49.41
CA GLN A 937 -24.17 -23.44 -49.70
C GLN A 937 -25.18 -22.79 -48.76
N GLU A 938 -26.42 -22.60 -49.22
CA GLU A 938 -27.46 -21.95 -48.44
C GLU A 938 -27.74 -22.68 -47.11
N GLY A 939 -27.53 -21.95 -46.01
CA GLY A 939 -27.68 -22.45 -44.64
C GLY A 939 -26.38 -23.00 -44.03
N TYR A 940 -25.23 -22.77 -44.64
CA TYR A 940 -23.92 -23.04 -44.03
C TYR A 940 -23.48 -21.84 -43.19
N PHE A 941 -22.93 -22.11 -42.02
CA PHE A 941 -22.37 -21.08 -41.14
C PHE A 941 -20.93 -21.42 -40.75
N LEU A 942 -20.08 -20.40 -40.69
CA LEU A 942 -18.70 -20.51 -40.28
C LEU A 942 -18.47 -19.64 -39.05
N TYR A 943 -18.04 -20.27 -37.97
CA TYR A 943 -17.67 -19.61 -36.71
C TYR A 943 -16.17 -19.73 -36.52
N VAL A 944 -15.47 -18.62 -36.36
CA VAL A 944 -14.01 -18.60 -36.20
C VAL A 944 -13.59 -17.84 -34.94
N CYS A 945 -12.66 -18.41 -34.19
CA CYS A 945 -12.05 -17.74 -33.04
C CYS A 945 -10.59 -18.17 -32.87
N GLY A 946 -9.68 -17.22 -32.66
CA GLY A 946 -8.25 -17.46 -32.56
C GLY A 946 -7.43 -16.17 -32.53
N SER A 947 -6.16 -16.24 -32.92
CA SER A 947 -5.35 -15.04 -33.12
C SER A 947 -5.83 -14.25 -34.34
N ASP A 948 -5.61 -12.93 -34.36
CA ASP A 948 -6.01 -12.07 -35.48
C ASP A 948 -5.53 -12.63 -36.82
N ARG A 949 -4.26 -13.06 -36.88
CA ARG A 949 -3.69 -13.68 -38.09
C ARG A 949 -4.46 -14.93 -38.52
N TYR A 950 -4.85 -15.80 -37.58
CA TYR A 950 -5.61 -17.01 -37.89
C TYR A 950 -7.01 -16.67 -38.40
N MET A 951 -7.72 -15.78 -37.70
CA MET A 951 -9.07 -15.38 -38.05
C MET A 951 -9.12 -14.69 -39.42
N SER A 952 -8.22 -13.72 -39.68
CA SER A 952 -8.13 -13.05 -40.98
C SER A 952 -7.90 -14.06 -42.12
N SER A 953 -7.00 -15.03 -41.95
CA SER A 953 -6.74 -16.04 -43.00
C SER A 953 -7.97 -16.93 -43.29
N VAL A 954 -8.73 -17.30 -42.25
CA VAL A 954 -9.97 -18.08 -42.42
C VAL A 954 -11.04 -17.26 -43.14
N LEU A 955 -11.25 -16.01 -42.74
CA LEU A 955 -12.25 -15.13 -43.34
C LEU A 955 -11.91 -14.74 -44.79
N GLU A 956 -10.62 -14.49 -45.08
CA GLU A 956 -10.15 -14.24 -46.44
C GLU A 956 -10.42 -15.44 -47.36
N MET A 957 -10.16 -16.67 -46.88
CA MET A 957 -10.46 -17.88 -47.65
C MET A 957 -11.97 -18.10 -47.81
N ALA A 958 -12.77 -17.89 -46.76
CA ALA A 958 -14.23 -17.99 -46.86
C ALA A 958 -14.80 -16.98 -47.88
N THR A 959 -14.27 -15.75 -47.89
CA THR A 959 -14.60 -14.74 -48.90
C THR A 959 -14.25 -15.21 -50.32
N GLN A 960 -13.09 -15.85 -50.51
CA GLN A 960 -12.70 -16.43 -51.82
C GLN A 960 -13.59 -17.60 -52.25
N LYS A 961 -14.34 -18.20 -51.32
CA LYS A 961 -15.27 -19.32 -51.52
C LYS A 961 -16.74 -18.87 -51.55
N ASP A 962 -16.96 -17.57 -51.77
CA ASP A 962 -18.27 -16.92 -51.91
C ASP A 962 -19.19 -17.05 -50.68
N TRP A 963 -18.62 -17.12 -49.47
CA TRP A 963 -19.41 -17.06 -48.25
C TRP A 963 -19.95 -15.64 -48.01
N PRO A 964 -21.26 -15.47 -47.73
CA PRO A 964 -21.83 -14.16 -47.42
C PRO A 964 -21.48 -13.75 -45.99
N GLU A 965 -21.39 -12.44 -45.74
CA GLU A 965 -20.94 -11.88 -44.46
C GLU A 965 -21.83 -12.33 -43.29
N GLU A 966 -23.14 -12.44 -43.50
CA GLU A 966 -24.11 -12.92 -42.50
C GLU A 966 -23.93 -14.39 -42.11
N SER A 967 -23.19 -15.19 -42.90
CA SER A 967 -22.84 -16.58 -42.60
C SER A 967 -21.48 -16.73 -41.92
N LEU A 968 -20.77 -15.62 -41.70
CA LEU A 968 -19.45 -15.58 -41.07
C LEU A 968 -19.56 -14.89 -39.70
N ALA A 969 -19.21 -15.61 -38.64
CA ALA A 969 -19.15 -15.06 -37.30
C ALA A 969 -17.73 -15.16 -36.74
N GLN A 970 -17.28 -14.10 -36.07
CA GLN A 970 -16.00 -14.07 -35.36
C GLN A 970 -16.12 -13.42 -33.98
N GLU A 971 -15.28 -13.85 -33.03
CA GLU A 971 -15.11 -13.21 -31.73
C GLU A 971 -13.65 -12.80 -31.53
N PHE A 972 -13.42 -11.52 -31.24
CA PHE A 972 -12.10 -11.02 -30.86
C PHE A 972 -11.85 -11.22 -29.37
N PHE A 973 -10.73 -11.83 -29.01
CA PHE A 973 -10.28 -11.92 -27.61
C PHE A 973 -9.91 -10.58 -26.98
N SER A 974 -9.68 -9.55 -27.80
CA SER A 974 -9.34 -8.20 -27.37
C SER A 974 -10.18 -7.19 -28.14
N VAL A 975 -11.04 -6.45 -27.43
CA VAL A 975 -11.72 -5.27 -27.99
C VAL A 975 -10.67 -4.24 -28.41
N PRO A 976 -10.67 -3.73 -29.65
CA PRO A 976 -9.78 -2.65 -30.07
C PRO A 976 -9.96 -1.42 -29.17
N GLU A 977 -8.87 -0.88 -28.62
CA GLU A 977 -8.95 0.34 -27.81
C GLU A 977 -9.23 1.56 -28.71
N PRO A 978 -10.07 2.52 -28.27
CA PRO A 978 -10.21 3.78 -28.99
C PRO A 978 -8.86 4.50 -29.05
N PRO A 979 -8.56 5.24 -30.14
CA PRO A 979 -7.26 5.87 -30.32
C PRO A 979 -6.96 6.85 -29.18
N GLU A 980 -5.72 6.82 -28.68
CA GLU A 980 -5.23 7.73 -27.65
C GLU A 980 -5.37 9.19 -28.12
N ARG A 981 -5.64 10.10 -27.17
CA ARG A 981 -5.66 11.55 -27.46
C ARG A 981 -4.27 12.00 -27.88
N GLU A 982 -4.12 12.39 -29.15
CA GLU A 982 -2.85 12.89 -29.68
C GLU A 982 -2.47 14.25 -29.07
N ASN A 983 -1.17 14.49 -28.87
CA ASN A 983 -0.65 15.80 -28.51
C ASN A 983 -0.25 16.56 -29.77
N HIS A 984 -0.90 17.69 -30.03
CA HIS A 984 -0.49 18.60 -31.09
C HIS A 984 0.35 19.77 -30.57
N PRO A 985 1.35 20.27 -31.34
CA PRO A 985 1.97 21.56 -31.09
C PRO A 985 0.97 22.70 -31.32
N PHE A 986 1.08 23.80 -30.57
CA PHE A 986 0.19 24.96 -30.63
C PHE A 986 0.89 26.24 -30.13
N ASN A 987 0.23 27.39 -30.25
CA ASN A 987 0.76 28.70 -29.81
C ASN A 987 -0.09 29.33 -28.70
N LEU A 988 0.55 29.98 -27.73
CA LEU A 988 -0.10 30.84 -26.74
C LEU A 988 0.12 32.31 -27.11
N ASN A 989 -0.96 33.06 -27.30
CA ASN A 989 -0.93 34.52 -27.43
C ASN A 989 -1.25 35.14 -26.06
N LEU A 990 -0.26 35.78 -25.43
CA LEU A 990 -0.39 36.42 -24.13
C LEU A 990 -0.91 37.85 -24.30
N THR A 991 -2.18 38.08 -24.01
CA THR A 991 -2.88 39.31 -24.42
C THR A 991 -2.40 40.56 -23.69
N LYS A 992 -1.78 40.47 -22.50
CA LYS A 992 -1.26 41.65 -21.77
C LYS A 992 0.16 41.99 -22.16
N SER A 993 0.95 40.99 -22.54
CA SER A 993 2.36 41.16 -22.91
C SER A 993 2.62 41.18 -24.42
N SER A 994 1.60 40.90 -25.24
CA SER A 994 1.69 40.77 -26.70
C SER A 994 2.76 39.78 -27.16
N LEU A 995 3.06 38.77 -26.34
CA LEU A 995 4.06 37.74 -26.61
C LEU A 995 3.37 36.48 -27.15
N ILE A 996 3.96 35.88 -28.19
CA ILE A 996 3.55 34.56 -28.67
C ILE A 996 4.56 33.51 -28.20
N VAL A 997 4.07 32.49 -27.51
CA VAL A 997 4.89 31.40 -26.95
C VAL A 997 4.51 30.08 -27.63
N PRO A 998 5.42 29.44 -28.40
CA PRO A 998 5.16 28.13 -28.99
C PRO A 998 5.22 27.05 -27.90
N VAL A 999 4.28 26.09 -27.96
CA VAL A 999 4.20 24.92 -27.08
C VAL A 999 4.35 23.66 -27.93
N SER A 1000 5.43 22.90 -27.73
CA SER A 1000 5.65 21.63 -28.45
C SER A 1000 4.74 20.50 -27.97
N LYS A 1001 4.67 19.40 -28.74
CA LYS A 1001 3.86 18.21 -28.39
C LYS A 1001 4.34 17.51 -27.09
N ASP A 1002 5.61 17.70 -26.74
CA ASP A 1002 6.30 17.01 -25.64
C ASP A 1002 6.40 17.88 -24.37
N GLU A 1003 5.86 19.10 -24.38
CA GLU A 1003 5.85 20.00 -23.23
C GLU A 1003 4.46 20.59 -22.97
N SER A 1004 4.22 21.01 -21.73
CA SER A 1004 3.03 21.73 -21.31
C SER A 1004 3.14 23.24 -21.61
N ALA A 1005 1.99 23.93 -21.67
CA ALA A 1005 1.95 25.38 -21.79
C ALA A 1005 2.72 26.07 -20.66
N LEU A 1006 2.68 25.50 -19.45
CA LEU A 1006 3.42 25.98 -18.29
C LEU A 1006 4.94 25.93 -18.48
N GLU A 1007 5.48 24.81 -18.99
CA GLU A 1007 6.91 24.65 -19.24
C GLU A 1007 7.39 25.63 -20.31
N ALA A 1008 6.59 25.82 -21.36
CA ALA A 1008 6.89 26.78 -22.42
C ALA A 1008 6.93 28.24 -21.90
N LEU A 1009 6.00 28.62 -21.03
CA LEU A 1009 5.98 29.94 -20.38
C LEU A 1009 7.18 30.16 -19.45
N ALA A 1010 7.52 29.13 -18.66
CA ALA A 1010 8.67 29.18 -17.75
C ALA A 1010 10.00 29.38 -18.51
N LYS A 1011 10.17 28.75 -19.68
CA LYS A 1011 11.33 28.97 -20.57
C LYS A 1011 11.46 30.41 -21.07
N LYS A 1012 10.38 31.20 -21.05
CA LYS A 1012 10.36 32.63 -21.38
C LYS A 1012 10.44 33.54 -20.16
N GLY A 1013 10.66 32.98 -18.97
CA GLY A 1013 10.75 33.73 -17.71
C GLY A 1013 9.39 34.18 -17.15
N ILE A 1014 8.28 33.66 -17.69
CA ILE A 1014 6.94 34.01 -17.23
C ILE A 1014 6.54 33.03 -16.13
N ILE A 1015 6.45 33.57 -14.92
CA ILE A 1015 6.14 32.78 -13.72
C ILE A 1015 4.64 32.76 -13.52
N VAL A 1016 4.06 31.57 -13.55
CA VAL A 1016 2.66 31.32 -13.20
C VAL A 1016 2.62 30.52 -11.91
N ASP A 1017 1.76 30.94 -10.98
CA ASP A 1017 1.56 30.19 -9.73
C ASP A 1017 1.10 28.76 -10.04
N THR A 1018 1.88 27.81 -9.53
CA THR A 1018 1.68 26.39 -9.81
C THR A 1018 1.78 25.59 -8.54
N LYS A 1019 0.89 24.59 -8.42
CA LYS A 1019 0.94 23.63 -7.32
C LYS A 1019 1.12 22.21 -7.82
N CYS A 1020 0.11 21.59 -8.45
CA CYS A 1020 0.22 20.18 -8.82
C CYS A 1020 1.00 19.91 -10.11
N SER A 1021 0.96 20.83 -11.07
CA SER A 1021 1.39 20.62 -12.47
C SER A 1021 0.69 19.49 -13.25
N ASP A 1022 -0.25 18.77 -12.64
CA ASP A 1022 -0.98 17.66 -13.29
C ASP A 1022 -2.48 17.93 -13.57
N GLY A 1023 -2.93 19.18 -13.55
CA GLY A 1023 -4.33 19.51 -13.91
C GLY A 1023 -5.37 19.20 -12.85
N ILE A 1024 -4.96 19.09 -11.58
CA ILE A 1024 -5.81 18.63 -10.47
C ILE A 1024 -5.98 19.63 -9.32
N CYS A 1025 -5.23 20.74 -9.31
CA CYS A 1025 -5.35 21.78 -8.28
C CYS A 1025 -6.12 23.03 -8.71
N GLY A 1026 -6.07 23.39 -9.99
CA GLY A 1026 -6.69 24.60 -10.53
C GLY A 1026 -5.93 25.92 -10.30
N VAL A 1027 -4.72 25.89 -9.71
CA VAL A 1027 -3.98 27.13 -9.37
C VAL A 1027 -3.42 27.82 -10.61
N CYS A 1028 -2.88 27.08 -11.57
CA CYS A 1028 -2.35 27.60 -12.83
C CYS A 1028 -3.43 27.96 -13.85
N HIS A 1029 -4.63 28.33 -13.39
CA HIS A 1029 -5.70 28.73 -14.29
C HIS A 1029 -5.44 30.12 -14.83
N VAL A 1030 -5.77 30.30 -16.11
CA VAL A 1030 -5.82 31.61 -16.76
C VAL A 1030 -7.15 31.74 -17.47
N ASN A 1031 -7.62 32.97 -17.61
CA ASN A 1031 -8.74 33.20 -18.52
C ASN A 1031 -8.21 33.13 -19.96
N TYR A 1032 -9.02 32.60 -20.87
CA TYR A 1032 -8.74 32.63 -22.31
C TYR A 1032 -9.91 33.31 -23.03
N SER A 1033 -9.62 33.98 -24.15
CA SER A 1033 -10.60 34.75 -24.91
C SER A 1033 -10.84 34.21 -26.31
N GLU A 1034 -9.90 33.48 -26.89
CA GLU A 1034 -9.98 32.93 -28.25
C GLU A 1034 -9.27 31.58 -28.35
N GLY A 1035 -9.76 30.70 -29.24
CA GLY A 1035 -9.21 29.37 -29.52
C GLY A 1035 -9.98 28.20 -28.87
N ASN A 1036 -9.80 26.97 -29.38
CA ASN A 1036 -10.45 25.77 -28.86
C ASN A 1036 -9.52 25.02 -27.90
N VAL A 1037 -9.88 24.99 -26.62
CA VAL A 1037 -9.10 24.34 -25.58
C VAL A 1037 -9.52 22.87 -25.43
N ASP A 1038 -8.56 21.95 -25.59
CA ASP A 1038 -8.67 20.57 -25.11
C ASP A 1038 -8.46 20.55 -23.60
N HIS A 1039 -9.57 20.57 -22.85
CA HIS A 1039 -9.56 20.50 -21.39
C HIS A 1039 -9.18 19.10 -20.92
N ARG A 1040 -7.95 18.98 -20.42
CA ARG A 1040 -7.40 17.76 -19.82
C ARG A 1040 -7.36 17.80 -18.30
N ASP A 1041 -7.84 18.89 -17.71
CA ASP A 1041 -7.96 19.03 -16.27
C ASP A 1041 -9.16 18.26 -15.71
N TYR A 1042 -9.13 18.04 -14.39
CA TYR A 1042 -10.23 17.44 -13.64
C TYR A 1042 -10.82 18.42 -12.62
N VAL A 1043 -10.59 19.72 -12.74
CA VAL A 1043 -10.88 20.68 -11.66
C VAL A 1043 -11.91 21.71 -12.06
N LEU A 1044 -11.82 22.21 -13.28
CA LEU A 1044 -12.71 23.25 -13.77
C LEU A 1044 -14.08 22.64 -14.03
N SER A 1045 -15.11 23.29 -13.50
CA SER A 1045 -16.49 22.97 -13.85
C SER A 1045 -16.76 23.27 -15.33
N LYS A 1046 -17.83 22.69 -15.91
CA LYS A 1046 -18.23 22.98 -17.30
C LYS A 1046 -18.30 24.48 -17.61
N ARG A 1047 -18.89 25.27 -16.71
CA ARG A 1047 -18.99 26.74 -16.83
C ARG A 1047 -17.64 27.45 -16.74
N GLU A 1048 -16.70 26.91 -15.96
CA GLU A 1048 -15.35 27.48 -15.90
C GLU A 1048 -14.56 27.18 -17.16
N ARG A 1049 -14.74 25.98 -17.75
CA ARG A 1049 -14.08 25.59 -19.01
C ARG A 1049 -14.46 26.48 -20.18
N GLU A 1050 -15.61 27.16 -20.14
CA GLU A 1050 -16.00 28.14 -21.17
C GLU A 1050 -15.09 29.36 -21.24
N ARG A 1051 -14.32 29.65 -20.19
CA ARG A 1051 -13.54 30.90 -20.07
C ARG A 1051 -12.16 30.75 -19.43
N LYS A 1052 -11.86 29.60 -18.83
CA LYS A 1052 -10.60 29.32 -18.12
C LYS A 1052 -9.94 28.06 -18.65
N MET A 1053 -8.61 28.06 -18.73
CA MET A 1053 -7.81 26.85 -19.01
C MET A 1053 -6.72 26.64 -17.95
N LEU A 1054 -6.31 25.39 -17.71
CA LEU A 1054 -5.17 25.08 -16.84
C LEU A 1054 -3.90 24.85 -17.67
N LEU A 1055 -2.91 25.73 -17.50
CA LEU A 1055 -1.69 25.74 -18.32
C LEU A 1055 -0.81 24.50 -18.18
N CYS A 1056 -0.98 23.71 -17.13
CA CYS A 1056 -0.14 22.54 -16.88
C CYS A 1056 -0.58 21.28 -17.63
N CYS A 1057 -1.82 21.23 -18.15
CA CYS A 1057 -2.35 20.02 -18.80
C CYS A 1057 -3.22 20.31 -20.02
N SER A 1058 -3.95 21.42 -20.06
CA SER A 1058 -4.82 21.75 -21.19
C SER A 1058 -3.97 22.07 -22.43
N ARG A 1059 -4.50 21.71 -23.60
CA ARG A 1059 -3.85 21.91 -24.91
C ARG A 1059 -4.82 22.57 -25.88
N ALA A 1060 -4.38 22.84 -27.11
CA ALA A 1060 -5.29 23.15 -28.20
C ALA A 1060 -5.87 21.86 -28.81
N VAL A 1061 -7.08 21.94 -29.37
CA VAL A 1061 -7.73 20.80 -30.03
C VAL A 1061 -7.04 20.46 -31.35
N SER A 1062 -6.57 21.47 -32.09
CA SER A 1062 -5.96 21.29 -33.41
C SER A 1062 -4.47 21.62 -33.43
N LYS A 1063 -3.76 21.06 -34.42
CA LYS A 1063 -2.35 21.37 -34.68
C LYS A 1063 -2.16 22.83 -35.12
N ASP A 1064 -1.13 23.47 -34.56
CA ASP A 1064 -0.69 24.84 -34.82
C ASP A 1064 -1.74 25.93 -34.49
N GLU A 1065 -2.81 25.56 -33.77
CA GLU A 1065 -3.85 26.49 -33.30
C GLU A 1065 -3.28 27.50 -32.29
N THR A 1066 -3.85 28.71 -32.24
CA THR A 1066 -3.43 29.76 -31.29
C THR A 1066 -4.50 29.96 -30.23
N LEU A 1067 -4.12 29.86 -28.95
CA LEU A 1067 -4.99 30.15 -27.82
C LEU A 1067 -4.61 31.52 -27.23
N SER A 1068 -5.56 32.45 -27.15
CA SER A 1068 -5.34 33.79 -26.56
C SER A 1068 -5.67 33.76 -25.06
N ILE A 1069 -4.68 34.01 -24.21
CA ILE A 1069 -4.80 33.93 -22.73
C ILE A 1069 -4.42 35.24 -22.03
N ASP A 1070 -5.07 35.51 -20.89
CA ASP A 1070 -5.01 36.77 -20.14
C ASP A 1070 -3.75 36.92 -19.25
N LEU A 1071 -2.57 36.83 -19.87
CA LEU A 1071 -1.24 36.93 -19.25
C LEU A 1071 -0.37 38.05 -19.81
#